data_AF-A0A7G4A202-F1
#
_entry.id   AF-A0A7G4A202-F1
#
_cell.length_a   1.000
_cell.length_b   1.000
_cell.length_c   1.000
_cell.angle_alpha   90.00
_cell.angle_beta   90.00
_cell.angle_gamma   90.00
#
_symmetry.space_group_name_H-M   'P 1'
#
loop_
_entity.id
_entity.type
_entity.pdbx_description
1 polymer ?
#
loop_
_entity_poly.entity_id
_entity_poly.type
_entity_poly.pdbx_seq_one_letter_code
_entity_poly.pdbx_strand_id
1 'polypeptide(L)'
;MLTDALLDRTVIILSSYSGQTKKDPSFDLYKLGIKNAFIGFIEQCKLLPLDQQFEHIAKEMKEKTGGMAAKIDQESSQKRTWTLVFTLAALALGRKQDLPANPPEMVPIDKLISGLSNGWVHGFGSIGFGLKLNEEAINNLIEGMKDWIQNFDINQDMQTQHEVLLALYAVACSLEEKLSSYRIVPKKFKDEMATIKILVANKFNELKNKLESESSLAPAEFSTQHASRSEQVSNALQVLLPKEVTLHQQFKEQLEFLKKQQEERRQKINSFPQEKFNRLLKLHQLLKEQPSANKEDKMSEFWKKYNTQEKFNQLMDDLELSESEKPGWLEYFRYQHGSYAEQAISTLWIGSWGLPEFMGGVQSDMISLEVLLSKCETAQKPLKAIHAEQQKIIPDEENPSQLIDSIEKDLKNLAGLKKIKIDSFDKQLLDSMKGDTTINTLGKINSDIEELKENLVKQKIIIVSLKNIHEKIELLKKHVDCTDIEKTFALLLDEVINTMSYMEHPLPPDVPTAKKIAVLNSSIGRALDNVAGIQLSINHIVNTSSSHKLSMIKLVNQFVSSKENTWGHTLLLIFSPSYKKMFNELKEALTEKDTETSLNKIKAALDLTNEPANKKEIAKQFKGLKERAKETLDEENLGKMPVFEKNR
;
A
#
# COMPACT_ATOMS: atom_id res chain seq x y z
N MET A 1 -11.93 9.62 -5.75
CA MET A 1 -12.38 10.65 -6.71
C MET A 1 -13.91 10.83 -6.82
N LEU A 2 -14.74 9.84 -7.18
CA LEU A 2 -16.18 10.04 -7.47
C LEU A 2 -17.09 9.07 -6.69
N THR A 3 -17.52 9.44 -5.48
CA THR A 3 -18.36 8.61 -4.61
C THR A 3 -19.84 8.61 -5.03
N ASP A 4 -20.60 7.61 -4.60
CA ASP A 4 -22.04 7.51 -4.89
C ASP A 4 -22.80 8.74 -4.37
N ALA A 5 -22.46 9.22 -3.18
CA ALA A 5 -23.03 10.42 -2.59
C ALA A 5 -22.76 11.67 -3.44
N LEU A 6 -21.55 11.80 -3.99
CA LEU A 6 -21.19 12.91 -4.87
C LEU A 6 -21.97 12.84 -6.19
N LEU A 7 -22.12 11.64 -6.76
CA LEU A 7 -22.90 11.43 -7.98
C LEU A 7 -24.39 11.74 -7.75
N ASP A 8 -24.98 11.32 -6.63
CA ASP A 8 -26.37 11.62 -6.30
C ASP A 8 -26.59 13.11 -6.02
N ARG A 9 -25.63 13.78 -5.36
CA ARG A 9 -25.65 15.25 -5.21
C ARG A 9 -25.56 15.96 -6.56
N THR A 10 -24.77 15.43 -7.48
CA THR A 10 -24.64 15.94 -8.85
C THR A 10 -25.98 15.84 -9.58
N VAL A 11 -26.74 14.73 -9.39
CA VAL A 11 -28.10 14.60 -9.93
C VAL A 11 -29.01 15.72 -9.42
N ILE A 12 -29.01 15.99 -8.11
CA ILE A 12 -29.85 17.04 -7.51
C ILE A 12 -29.53 18.40 -8.11
N ILE A 13 -28.25 18.75 -8.22
CA ILE A 13 -27.80 20.05 -8.73
C ILE A 13 -28.11 20.21 -10.22
N LEU A 14 -27.83 19.20 -11.04
CA LEU A 14 -28.11 19.26 -12.48
C LEU A 14 -29.61 19.24 -12.80
N SER A 15 -30.43 18.69 -11.90
CA SER A 15 -31.88 18.64 -12.08
C SER A 15 -32.59 19.95 -11.77
N SER A 16 -31.90 21.00 -11.33
CA SER A 16 -32.50 22.27 -10.90
C SER A 16 -31.77 23.49 -11.46
N TYR A 17 -32.51 24.42 -12.05
CA TYR A 17 -31.98 25.71 -12.51
C TYR A 17 -33.06 26.80 -12.41
N SER A 18 -32.73 27.93 -11.78
CA SER A 18 -33.62 29.10 -11.65
C SER A 18 -35.06 28.76 -11.18
N GLY A 19 -35.19 27.84 -10.22
CA GLY A 19 -36.48 27.42 -9.65
C GLY A 19 -37.25 26.38 -10.48
N GLN A 20 -36.75 26.00 -11.66
CA GLN A 20 -37.30 24.91 -12.47
C GLN A 20 -36.56 23.61 -12.21
N THR A 21 -37.30 22.50 -12.15
CA THR A 21 -36.73 21.17 -11.94
C THR A 21 -37.07 20.20 -13.08
N LYS A 22 -36.06 19.48 -13.58
CA LYS A 22 -36.22 18.43 -14.59
C LYS A 22 -35.30 17.26 -14.26
N LYS A 23 -35.90 16.08 -14.08
CA LYS A 23 -35.15 14.84 -13.83
C LYS A 23 -34.88 14.11 -15.14
N ASP A 24 -33.61 13.94 -15.50
CA ASP A 24 -33.22 13.08 -16.60
C ASP A 24 -33.40 11.60 -16.19
N PRO A 25 -34.18 10.79 -16.92
CA PRO A 25 -34.35 9.37 -16.60
C PRO A 25 -33.04 8.57 -16.75
N SER A 26 -32.02 9.12 -17.42
CA SER A 26 -30.76 8.44 -17.74
C SER A 26 -29.68 8.61 -16.67
N PHE A 27 -29.91 9.36 -15.59
CA PHE A 27 -28.88 9.62 -14.57
C PHE A 27 -28.28 8.35 -13.97
N ASP A 28 -29.08 7.29 -13.76
CA ASP A 28 -28.58 6.02 -13.25
C ASP A 28 -27.66 5.31 -14.26
N LEU A 29 -27.90 5.48 -15.56
CA LEU A 29 -27.05 4.94 -16.63
C LEU A 29 -25.70 5.67 -16.70
N TYR A 30 -25.69 7.00 -16.48
CA TYR A 30 -24.44 7.76 -16.38
C TYR A 30 -23.61 7.28 -15.19
N LYS A 31 -24.25 7.09 -14.02
CA LYS A 31 -23.60 6.56 -12.83
C LYS A 31 -23.00 5.18 -13.07
N LEU A 32 -23.70 4.28 -13.77
CA LEU A 32 -23.17 2.96 -14.13
C LEU A 32 -21.92 3.06 -15.02
N GLY A 33 -21.95 3.87 -16.08
CA GLY A 33 -20.78 4.10 -16.94
C GLY A 33 -19.58 4.69 -16.19
N ILE A 34 -19.82 5.51 -15.16
CA ILE A 34 -18.74 6.03 -14.32
C ILE A 34 -18.15 4.92 -13.43
N LYS A 35 -19.01 4.20 -12.71
CA LYS A 35 -18.59 3.20 -11.71
C LYS A 35 -17.92 1.97 -12.33
N ASN A 36 -18.54 1.42 -13.38
CA ASN A 36 -18.11 0.14 -13.95
C ASN A 36 -16.95 0.30 -14.95
N ALA A 37 -16.71 1.53 -15.41
CA ALA A 37 -15.80 1.80 -16.51
C ALA A 37 -14.86 2.97 -16.20
N PHE A 38 -15.37 4.20 -16.10
CA PHE A 38 -14.51 5.40 -16.06
C PHE A 38 -13.53 5.45 -14.88
N ILE A 39 -13.98 5.13 -13.65
CA ILE A 39 -13.11 5.19 -12.47
C ILE A 39 -11.94 4.20 -12.60
N GLY A 40 -12.24 2.95 -12.95
CA GLY A 40 -11.21 1.93 -13.13
C GLY A 40 -10.20 2.29 -14.23
N PHE A 41 -10.64 2.99 -15.27
CA PHE A 41 -9.76 3.48 -16.33
C PHE A 41 -8.78 4.55 -15.85
N ILE A 42 -9.25 5.54 -15.09
CA ILE A 42 -8.36 6.57 -14.53
C ILE A 42 -7.36 5.93 -13.56
N GLU A 43 -7.78 4.97 -12.74
CA GLU A 43 -6.87 4.22 -11.87
C GLU A 43 -5.80 3.43 -12.64
N GLN A 44 -6.16 2.83 -13.79
CA GLN A 44 -5.19 2.16 -14.65
C GLN A 44 -4.21 3.14 -15.29
N CYS A 45 -4.69 4.31 -15.72
CA CYS A 45 -3.84 5.35 -16.30
C CYS A 45 -2.77 5.82 -15.32
N LYS A 46 -3.07 5.90 -14.02
CA LYS A 46 -2.09 6.29 -12.98
C LYS A 46 -0.90 5.34 -12.88
N LEU A 47 -1.08 4.08 -13.27
CA LEU A 47 -0.02 3.06 -13.23
C LEU A 47 0.96 3.17 -14.40
N LEU A 48 0.67 4.00 -15.40
CA LEU A 48 1.54 4.23 -16.55
C LEU A 48 2.59 5.32 -16.24
N PRO A 49 3.75 5.29 -16.92
CA PRO A 49 4.73 6.39 -16.88
C PRO A 49 4.08 7.75 -17.19
N LEU A 50 4.43 8.81 -16.44
CA LEU A 50 3.78 10.14 -16.52
C LEU A 50 3.73 10.72 -17.94
N ASP A 51 4.75 10.47 -18.75
CA ASP A 51 4.84 10.88 -20.15
C ASP A 51 3.90 10.12 -21.10
N GLN A 52 3.43 8.92 -20.71
CA GLN A 52 2.56 8.06 -21.50
C GLN A 52 1.07 8.22 -21.16
N GLN A 53 0.73 8.80 -20.01
CA GLN A 53 -0.64 8.82 -19.49
C GLN A 53 -1.64 9.53 -20.41
N PHE A 54 -1.32 10.74 -20.88
CA PHE A 54 -2.20 11.47 -21.80
C PHE A 54 -2.25 10.90 -23.20
N GLU A 55 -1.16 10.33 -23.70
CA GLU A 55 -1.16 9.64 -24.98
C GLU A 55 -2.09 8.43 -24.93
N HIS A 56 -1.99 7.64 -23.85
CA HIS A 56 -2.87 6.51 -23.60
C HIS A 56 -4.34 6.95 -23.51
N ILE A 57 -4.64 8.00 -22.74
CA ILE A 57 -6.01 8.54 -22.63
C ILE A 57 -6.55 9.00 -23.98
N ALA A 58 -5.76 9.75 -24.74
CA ALA A 58 -6.18 10.26 -26.05
C ALA A 58 -6.47 9.12 -27.04
N LYS A 59 -5.70 8.02 -26.98
CA LYS A 59 -5.92 6.82 -27.79
C LYS A 59 -7.20 6.10 -27.37
N GLU A 60 -7.32 5.75 -26.09
CA GLU A 60 -8.44 4.96 -25.56
C GLU A 60 -9.80 5.69 -25.64
N MET A 61 -9.80 7.02 -25.57
CA MET A 61 -11.03 7.82 -25.74
C MET A 61 -11.46 8.00 -27.20
N LYS A 62 -10.57 7.76 -28.17
CA LYS A 62 -10.86 7.80 -29.62
C LYS A 62 -11.19 6.42 -30.21
N GLU A 63 -10.71 5.35 -29.60
CA GLU A 63 -10.92 3.98 -30.08
C GLU A 63 -12.40 3.60 -30.04
N LYS A 64 -12.97 3.26 -31.21
CA LYS A 64 -14.42 2.99 -31.36
C LYS A 64 -14.75 1.52 -31.15
N THR A 65 -13.75 0.64 -31.21
CA THR A 65 -13.91 -0.81 -31.07
C THR A 65 -12.93 -1.36 -30.05
N GLY A 66 -13.45 -1.87 -28.94
CA GLY A 66 -12.66 -2.57 -27.92
C GLY A 66 -11.89 -1.68 -26.92
N GLY A 67 -11.74 -0.38 -27.18
CA GLY A 67 -11.10 0.57 -26.25
C GLY A 67 -12.04 1.10 -25.16
N MET A 68 -11.49 1.94 -24.27
CA MET A 68 -12.22 2.47 -23.12
C MET A 68 -13.48 3.27 -23.49
N ALA A 69 -13.43 4.02 -24.58
CA ALA A 69 -14.59 4.72 -25.11
C ALA A 69 -15.77 3.78 -25.38
N ALA A 70 -15.52 2.62 -25.99
CA ALA A 70 -16.56 1.62 -26.26
C ALA A 70 -17.10 0.99 -24.96
N LYS A 71 -16.23 0.77 -23.97
CA LYS A 71 -16.63 0.23 -22.66
C LYS A 71 -17.54 1.20 -21.88
N ILE A 72 -17.20 2.49 -21.83
CA ILE A 72 -18.07 3.52 -21.21
C ILE A 72 -19.41 3.58 -21.95
N ASP A 73 -19.39 3.50 -23.29
CA ASP A 73 -20.60 3.53 -24.09
C ASP A 73 -21.49 2.30 -23.82
N GLN A 74 -20.92 1.10 -23.71
CA GLN A 74 -21.64 -0.11 -23.35
C GLN A 74 -22.27 -0.03 -21.95
N GLU A 75 -21.48 0.31 -20.93
CA GLU A 75 -21.93 0.39 -19.53
C GLU A 75 -22.95 1.51 -19.29
N SER A 76 -22.94 2.57 -20.12
CA SER A 76 -23.91 3.67 -20.05
C SER A 76 -25.08 3.57 -21.03
N SER A 77 -25.27 2.41 -21.69
CA SER A 77 -26.31 2.19 -22.69
C SER A 77 -26.28 3.24 -23.81
N GLN A 78 -25.11 3.36 -24.44
CA GLN A 78 -24.78 4.24 -25.56
C GLN A 78 -24.83 5.74 -25.23
N LYS A 79 -24.53 6.12 -23.99
CA LYS A 79 -24.60 7.51 -23.52
C LYS A 79 -23.24 8.09 -23.12
N ARG A 80 -22.14 7.60 -23.70
CA ARG A 80 -20.75 8.01 -23.37
C ARG A 80 -20.56 9.52 -23.18
N THR A 81 -21.03 10.35 -24.11
CA THR A 81 -20.87 11.81 -24.03
C THR A 81 -21.55 12.37 -22.77
N TRP A 82 -22.81 12.01 -22.52
CA TRP A 82 -23.54 12.52 -21.37
C TRP A 82 -23.00 11.97 -20.05
N THR A 83 -22.52 10.72 -20.06
CA THR A 83 -21.77 10.14 -18.95
C THR A 83 -20.54 10.98 -18.60
N LEU A 84 -19.74 11.39 -19.58
CA LEU A 84 -18.53 12.19 -19.34
C LEU A 84 -18.82 13.66 -19.00
N VAL A 85 -19.89 14.25 -19.53
CA VAL A 85 -20.35 15.58 -19.09
C VAL A 85 -20.89 15.52 -17.66
N PHE A 86 -21.58 14.44 -17.29
CA PHE A 86 -21.99 14.19 -15.91
C PHE A 86 -20.78 13.98 -14.98
N THR A 87 -19.75 13.27 -15.44
CA THR A 87 -18.45 13.17 -14.74
C THR A 87 -17.83 14.54 -14.51
N LEU A 88 -17.83 15.44 -15.51
CA LEU A 88 -17.31 16.81 -15.37
C LEU A 88 -18.01 17.57 -14.25
N ALA A 89 -19.34 17.49 -14.19
CA ALA A 89 -20.13 18.12 -13.13
C ALA A 89 -19.76 17.54 -11.75
N ALA A 90 -19.63 16.21 -11.66
CA ALA A 90 -19.27 15.55 -10.42
C ALA A 90 -17.85 15.90 -9.95
N LEU A 91 -16.87 15.98 -10.86
CA LEU A 91 -15.50 16.42 -10.57
C LEU A 91 -15.48 17.86 -10.03
N ALA A 92 -16.16 18.77 -10.71
CA ALA A 92 -16.23 20.18 -10.32
C ALA A 92 -16.92 20.34 -8.95
N LEU A 93 -17.99 19.59 -8.70
CA LEU A 93 -18.71 19.60 -7.43
C LEU A 93 -17.90 18.97 -6.28
N GLY A 94 -17.14 17.92 -6.57
CA GLY A 94 -16.22 17.30 -5.62
C GLY A 94 -15.14 18.30 -5.22
N ARG A 95 -14.47 18.89 -6.23
CA ARG A 95 -13.47 19.94 -6.02
C ARG A 95 -14.01 21.10 -5.20
N LYS A 96 -15.24 21.54 -5.46
CA LYS A 96 -15.89 22.61 -4.69
C LYS A 96 -16.01 22.30 -3.19
N GLN A 97 -16.18 21.04 -2.81
CA GLN A 97 -16.32 20.61 -1.41
C GLN A 97 -14.97 20.57 -0.68
N ASP A 98 -13.90 20.28 -1.42
CA ASP A 98 -12.54 20.14 -0.88
C ASP A 98 -11.79 21.48 -0.83
N LEU A 99 -12.34 22.50 -1.49
CA LEU A 99 -11.77 23.83 -1.60
C LEU A 99 -11.97 24.65 -0.29
N PRO A 100 -10.97 25.45 0.14
CA PRO A 100 -11.09 26.34 1.30
C PRO A 100 -12.13 27.46 1.05
N ALA A 101 -12.32 28.39 2.00
CA ALA A 101 -13.22 29.52 1.79
C ALA A 101 -12.62 30.52 0.78
N ASN A 102 -13.42 30.92 -0.23
CA ASN A 102 -13.11 31.92 -1.27
C ASN A 102 -11.89 31.69 -2.21
N PRO A 103 -11.66 30.48 -2.76
CA PRO A 103 -10.58 30.23 -3.69
C PRO A 103 -10.92 30.72 -5.11
N PRO A 104 -9.89 31.01 -5.94
CA PRO A 104 -10.08 31.50 -7.30
C PRO A 104 -10.82 30.48 -8.21
N GLU A 105 -10.82 29.20 -7.85
CA GLU A 105 -11.57 28.14 -8.55
C GLU A 105 -13.08 28.17 -8.32
N MET A 106 -13.57 28.79 -7.23
CA MET A 106 -14.97 28.72 -6.80
C MET A 106 -15.93 29.32 -7.82
N VAL A 107 -15.65 30.53 -8.30
CA VAL A 107 -16.49 31.27 -9.26
C VAL A 107 -16.54 30.55 -10.62
N PRO A 108 -15.40 30.10 -11.19
CA PRO A 108 -15.41 29.28 -12.40
C PRO A 108 -16.20 27.97 -12.27
N ILE A 109 -16.05 27.26 -11.15
CA ILE A 109 -16.81 26.02 -10.89
C ILE A 109 -18.31 26.33 -10.84
N ASP A 110 -18.73 27.40 -10.17
CA ASP A 110 -20.13 27.78 -10.10
C ASP A 110 -20.71 28.16 -11.46
N LYS A 111 -19.92 28.85 -12.28
CA LYS A 111 -20.28 29.15 -13.67
C LYS A 111 -20.44 27.87 -14.50
N LEU A 112 -19.51 26.93 -14.38
CA LEU A 112 -19.56 25.63 -15.04
C LEU A 112 -20.82 24.85 -14.65
N ILE A 113 -21.05 24.68 -13.34
CA ILE A 113 -22.21 23.96 -12.81
C ILE A 113 -23.52 24.63 -13.20
N SER A 114 -23.59 25.96 -13.13
CA SER A 114 -24.74 26.75 -13.58
C SER A 114 -25.05 26.52 -15.06
N GLY A 115 -24.03 26.53 -15.92
CA GLY A 115 -24.17 26.24 -17.36
C GLY A 115 -24.67 24.81 -17.62
N LEU A 116 -24.13 23.83 -16.88
CA LEU A 116 -24.56 22.44 -16.97
C LEU A 116 -26.01 22.28 -16.51
N SER A 117 -26.39 22.78 -15.33
CA SER A 117 -27.77 22.74 -14.83
C SER A 117 -28.75 23.41 -15.80
N ASN A 118 -28.43 24.60 -16.33
CA ASN A 118 -29.23 25.27 -17.36
C ASN A 118 -29.44 24.36 -18.59
N GLY A 119 -28.36 23.77 -19.10
CA GLY A 119 -28.42 22.90 -20.26
C GLY A 119 -29.16 21.57 -20.02
N TRP A 120 -29.14 21.01 -18.81
CA TRP A 120 -29.95 19.82 -18.47
C TRP A 120 -31.44 20.13 -18.37
N VAL A 121 -31.78 21.23 -17.68
CA VAL A 121 -33.17 21.65 -17.46
C VAL A 121 -33.80 22.16 -18.75
N HIS A 122 -33.18 23.14 -19.40
CA HIS A 122 -33.73 23.80 -20.60
C HIS A 122 -33.26 23.17 -21.92
N GLY A 123 -32.31 22.23 -21.89
CA GLY A 123 -31.68 21.67 -23.08
C GLY A 123 -30.51 22.53 -23.56
N PHE A 124 -29.43 21.89 -24.03
CA PHE A 124 -28.30 22.55 -24.69
C PHE A 124 -28.63 22.94 -26.15
N GLY A 125 -29.60 22.25 -26.76
CA GLY A 125 -30.16 22.51 -28.08
C GLY A 125 -30.92 21.29 -28.61
N SER A 126 -31.88 21.49 -29.53
CA SER A 126 -32.52 20.41 -30.29
C SER A 126 -32.24 20.57 -31.79
N ILE A 127 -31.95 19.48 -32.49
CA ILE A 127 -31.65 19.52 -33.93
C ILE A 127 -32.97 19.28 -34.69
N GLY A 128 -33.62 20.35 -35.15
CA GLY A 128 -34.75 20.29 -36.09
C GLY A 128 -35.60 21.59 -36.16
N PHE A 129 -35.82 22.09 -37.39
CA PHE A 129 -36.77 23.15 -37.81
C PHE A 129 -36.98 24.35 -36.86
N GLY A 130 -35.93 25.16 -36.61
CA GLY A 130 -36.10 26.56 -36.18
C GLY A 130 -35.98 26.87 -34.68
N LEU A 131 -35.11 26.19 -33.93
CA LEU A 131 -34.82 26.51 -32.51
C LEU A 131 -33.33 26.82 -32.28
N LYS A 132 -33.07 27.76 -31.35
CA LYS A 132 -31.75 28.32 -31.02
C LYS A 132 -30.97 27.43 -30.04
N LEU A 133 -29.65 27.37 -30.20
CA LEU A 133 -28.73 26.81 -29.19
C LEU A 133 -28.90 27.59 -27.88
N ASN A 134 -28.79 26.89 -26.74
CA ASN A 134 -28.72 27.54 -25.44
C ASN A 134 -27.31 28.11 -25.26
N GLU A 135 -27.06 29.26 -25.89
CA GLU A 135 -25.74 29.89 -25.91
C GLU A 135 -25.25 30.24 -24.51
N GLU A 136 -26.14 30.61 -23.60
CA GLU A 136 -25.81 30.86 -22.19
C GLU A 136 -25.28 29.60 -21.50
N ALA A 137 -25.98 28.47 -21.61
CA ALA A 137 -25.53 27.20 -21.04
C ALA A 137 -24.19 26.74 -21.60
N ILE A 138 -24.01 26.85 -22.93
CA ILE A 138 -22.78 26.41 -23.61
C ILE A 138 -21.61 27.34 -23.30
N ASN A 139 -21.81 28.67 -23.28
CA ASN A 139 -20.77 29.63 -22.94
C ASN A 139 -20.36 29.46 -21.46
N ASN A 140 -21.32 29.33 -20.54
CA ASN A 140 -21.03 29.11 -19.12
C ASN A 140 -20.29 27.78 -18.88
N LEU A 141 -20.63 26.73 -19.62
CA LEU A 141 -19.90 25.45 -19.60
C LEU A 141 -18.45 25.63 -20.05
N ILE A 142 -18.23 26.24 -21.23
CA ILE A 142 -16.90 26.34 -21.83
C ILE A 142 -16.01 27.32 -21.07
N GLU A 143 -16.52 28.52 -20.77
CA GLU A 143 -15.78 29.53 -20.01
C GLU A 143 -15.57 29.06 -18.57
N GLY A 144 -16.58 28.47 -17.92
CA GLY A 144 -16.43 27.91 -16.58
C GLY A 144 -15.37 26.81 -16.52
N MET A 145 -15.34 25.90 -17.50
CA MET A 145 -14.30 24.86 -17.59
C MET A 145 -12.91 25.47 -17.83
N LYS A 146 -12.80 26.41 -18.77
CA LYS A 146 -11.53 27.08 -19.10
C LYS A 146 -10.96 27.86 -17.92
N ASP A 147 -11.77 28.72 -17.31
CA ASP A 147 -11.39 29.55 -16.17
C ASP A 147 -11.08 28.68 -14.95
N TRP A 148 -11.79 27.57 -14.76
CA TRP A 148 -11.51 26.63 -13.68
C TRP A 148 -10.12 26.02 -13.84
N ILE A 149 -9.81 25.48 -15.02
CA ILE A 149 -8.51 24.84 -15.29
C ILE A 149 -7.36 25.85 -15.19
N GLN A 150 -7.56 27.10 -15.62
CA GLN A 150 -6.57 28.16 -15.46
C GLN A 150 -6.25 28.45 -13.99
N ASN A 151 -7.28 28.49 -13.15
CA ASN A 151 -7.15 28.74 -11.71
C ASN A 151 -6.88 27.47 -10.89
N PHE A 152 -6.72 26.33 -11.53
CA PHE A 152 -6.54 25.03 -10.87
C PHE A 152 -5.26 25.00 -10.03
N ASP A 153 -5.42 24.84 -8.72
CA ASP A 153 -4.32 24.80 -7.76
C ASP A 153 -3.75 23.39 -7.61
N ILE A 154 -2.63 23.14 -8.29
CA ILE A 154 -1.88 21.89 -8.22
C ILE A 154 -1.18 21.64 -6.87
N ASN A 155 -1.21 22.61 -5.94
CA ASN A 155 -0.51 22.50 -4.66
C ASN A 155 -1.30 21.82 -3.55
N GLN A 156 -2.61 21.60 -3.74
CA GLN A 156 -3.47 20.92 -2.76
C GLN A 156 -3.58 19.45 -3.10
N ASP A 157 -3.27 18.52 -2.19
CA ASP A 157 -3.44 17.06 -2.35
C ASP A 157 -3.08 16.53 -3.77
N MET A 158 -1.78 16.36 -4.03
CA MET A 158 -1.23 16.07 -5.36
C MET A 158 -1.81 14.79 -6.00
N GLN A 159 -2.21 13.79 -5.19
CA GLN A 159 -2.82 12.56 -5.69
C GLN A 159 -4.21 12.85 -6.26
N THR A 160 -5.03 13.59 -5.52
CA THR A 160 -6.38 13.98 -5.98
C THR A 160 -6.28 14.89 -7.22
N GLN A 161 -5.31 15.79 -7.29
CA GLN A 161 -5.13 16.64 -8.49
C GLN A 161 -4.70 15.83 -9.72
N HIS A 162 -3.84 14.84 -9.53
CA HIS A 162 -3.42 13.96 -10.61
C HIS A 162 -4.61 13.21 -11.21
N GLU A 163 -5.44 12.61 -10.35
CA GLU A 163 -6.69 11.95 -10.73
C GLU A 163 -7.64 12.89 -11.48
N VAL A 164 -7.86 14.09 -10.95
CA VAL A 164 -8.75 15.10 -11.55
C VAL A 164 -8.22 15.56 -12.91
N LEU A 165 -6.92 15.80 -13.07
CA LEU A 165 -6.33 16.22 -14.36
C LEU A 165 -6.43 15.12 -15.42
N LEU A 166 -6.18 13.86 -15.06
CA LEU A 166 -6.39 12.71 -15.97
C LEU A 166 -7.86 12.61 -16.39
N ALA A 167 -8.79 12.77 -15.45
CA ALA A 167 -10.21 12.71 -15.72
C ALA A 167 -10.71 13.88 -16.58
N LEU A 168 -10.26 15.10 -16.31
CA LEU A 168 -10.55 16.28 -17.12
C LEU A 168 -10.02 16.14 -18.54
N TYR A 169 -8.82 15.58 -18.70
CA TYR A 169 -8.24 15.31 -20.02
C TYR A 169 -9.05 14.27 -20.81
N ALA A 170 -9.52 13.21 -20.14
CA ALA A 170 -10.40 12.21 -20.75
C ALA A 170 -11.74 12.81 -21.20
N VAL A 171 -12.36 13.65 -20.36
CA VAL A 171 -13.60 14.38 -20.70
C VAL A 171 -13.37 15.32 -21.89
N ALA A 172 -12.28 16.11 -21.87
CA ALA A 172 -11.95 17.04 -22.93
C ALA A 172 -11.74 16.31 -24.28
N CYS A 173 -11.03 15.18 -24.28
CA CYS A 173 -10.84 14.34 -25.47
C CYS A 173 -12.18 13.87 -26.07
N SER A 174 -13.12 13.42 -25.23
CA SER A 174 -14.42 12.95 -25.71
C SER A 174 -15.33 14.09 -26.21
N LEU A 175 -15.30 15.23 -25.53
CA LEU A 175 -16.03 16.43 -25.93
C LEU A 175 -15.51 16.98 -27.25
N GLU A 176 -14.18 17.05 -27.42
CA GLU A 176 -13.54 17.46 -28.66
C GLU A 176 -13.95 16.56 -29.83
N GLU A 177 -13.93 15.22 -29.64
CA GLU A 177 -14.38 14.26 -30.66
C GLU A 177 -15.86 14.49 -31.01
N LYS A 178 -16.73 14.63 -29.99
CA LYS A 178 -18.17 14.83 -30.18
C LYS A 178 -18.48 16.14 -30.91
N LEU A 179 -17.88 17.25 -30.51
CA LEU A 179 -18.05 18.55 -31.16
C LEU A 179 -17.51 18.52 -32.59
N SER A 180 -16.40 17.81 -32.83
CA SER A 180 -15.82 17.64 -34.17
C SER A 180 -16.73 16.85 -35.11
N SER A 181 -17.49 15.88 -34.59
CA SER A 181 -18.42 15.04 -35.37
C SER A 181 -19.65 15.79 -35.90
N TYR A 182 -20.02 16.93 -35.32
CA TYR A 182 -21.15 17.75 -35.77
C TYR A 182 -20.70 18.86 -36.72
N ARG A 183 -21.32 18.92 -37.92
CA ARG A 183 -21.06 19.98 -38.91
C ARG A 183 -21.62 21.36 -38.52
N ILE A 184 -22.62 21.40 -37.64
CA ILE A 184 -23.42 22.59 -37.33
C ILE A 184 -22.91 23.31 -36.06
N VAL A 185 -21.97 22.72 -35.32
CA VAL A 185 -21.37 23.35 -34.14
C VAL A 185 -20.46 24.52 -34.57
N PRO A 186 -20.68 25.74 -34.05
CA PRO A 186 -19.82 26.90 -34.34
C PRO A 186 -18.34 26.61 -34.11
N LYS A 187 -17.50 27.06 -35.04
CA LYS A 187 -16.03 26.86 -35.00
C LYS A 187 -15.41 27.30 -33.65
N LYS A 188 -15.90 28.41 -33.09
CA LYS A 188 -15.46 28.93 -31.78
C LYS A 188 -15.45 27.87 -30.68
N PHE A 189 -16.44 26.97 -30.63
CA PHE A 189 -16.52 25.96 -29.57
C PHE A 189 -15.52 24.81 -29.78
N LYS A 190 -15.15 24.51 -31.03
CA LYS A 190 -14.11 23.52 -31.35
C LYS A 190 -12.74 24.05 -30.95
N ASP A 191 -12.47 25.31 -31.29
CA ASP A 191 -11.20 25.99 -30.98
C ASP A 191 -11.02 26.16 -29.45
N GLU A 192 -12.08 26.49 -28.72
CA GLU A 192 -12.05 26.58 -27.25
C GLU A 192 -11.83 25.21 -26.57
N MET A 193 -12.39 24.12 -27.10
CA MET A 193 -12.16 22.79 -26.52
C MET A 193 -10.71 22.31 -26.71
N ALA A 194 -10.10 22.61 -27.85
CA ALA A 194 -8.67 22.38 -28.08
C ALA A 194 -7.81 23.19 -27.09
N THR A 195 -8.20 24.45 -26.83
CA THR A 195 -7.55 25.32 -25.84
C THR A 195 -7.65 24.75 -24.43
N ILE A 196 -8.84 24.29 -24.02
CA ILE A 196 -9.08 23.64 -22.73
C ILE A 196 -8.17 22.40 -22.56
N LYS A 197 -8.06 21.56 -23.59
CA LYS A 197 -7.19 20.37 -23.55
C LYS A 197 -5.71 20.73 -23.35
N ILE A 198 -5.24 21.81 -23.99
CA ILE A 198 -3.88 22.34 -23.79
C ILE A 198 -3.71 22.86 -22.35
N LEU A 199 -4.71 23.55 -21.79
CA LEU A 199 -4.64 24.05 -20.41
C LEU A 199 -4.55 22.92 -19.39
N VAL A 200 -5.34 21.84 -19.56
CA VAL A 200 -5.22 20.63 -18.71
C VAL A 200 -3.82 20.02 -18.86
N ALA A 201 -3.30 19.97 -20.09
CA ALA A 201 -1.98 19.42 -20.35
C ALA A 201 -0.87 20.23 -19.67
N ASN A 202 -0.97 21.56 -19.69
CA ASN A 202 -0.04 22.44 -19.00
C ASN A 202 -0.07 22.25 -17.50
N LYS A 203 -1.26 22.17 -16.89
CA LYS A 203 -1.42 21.92 -15.44
C LYS A 203 -0.84 20.57 -15.01
N PHE A 204 -1.01 19.55 -15.83
CA PHE A 204 -0.39 18.26 -15.60
C PHE A 204 1.12 18.27 -15.75
N ASN A 205 1.67 19.03 -16.72
CA ASN A 205 3.11 19.21 -16.84
C ASN A 205 3.68 20.01 -15.66
N GLU A 206 2.97 21.02 -15.15
CA GLU A 206 3.33 21.72 -13.91
C GLU A 206 3.38 20.75 -12.72
N LEU A 207 2.35 19.91 -12.56
CA LEU A 207 2.29 18.87 -11.52
C LEU A 207 3.43 17.84 -11.68
N LYS A 208 3.68 17.38 -12.91
CA LYS A 208 4.77 16.46 -13.23
C LYS A 208 6.14 17.03 -12.86
N ASN A 209 6.43 18.26 -13.29
CA ASN A 209 7.70 18.92 -12.98
C ASN A 209 7.88 19.10 -11.46
N LYS A 210 6.79 19.40 -10.74
CA LYS A 210 6.80 19.48 -9.29
C LYS A 210 7.13 18.13 -8.65
N LEU A 211 6.47 17.04 -9.06
CA LEU A 211 6.73 15.69 -8.57
C LEU A 211 8.16 15.23 -8.85
N GLU A 212 8.69 15.51 -10.04
CA GLU A 212 10.08 15.23 -10.41
C GLU A 212 11.07 16.04 -9.56
N SER A 213 10.75 17.30 -9.23
CA SER A 213 11.57 18.15 -8.38
C SER A 213 11.57 17.73 -6.90
N GLU A 214 10.42 17.31 -6.37
CA GLU A 214 10.29 16.82 -4.98
C GLU A 214 10.97 15.45 -4.81
N SER A 215 10.89 14.58 -5.82
CA SER A 215 11.65 13.32 -5.85
C SER A 215 13.17 13.52 -5.89
N SER A 216 13.64 14.68 -6.35
CA SER A 216 15.07 15.04 -6.42
C SER A 216 15.59 15.66 -5.12
N LEU A 217 14.70 16.09 -4.22
CA LEU A 217 15.01 16.75 -2.94
C LEU A 217 14.89 15.81 -1.72
N ALA A 218 14.50 14.55 -1.92
CA ALA A 218 14.60 13.53 -0.87
C ALA A 218 16.09 13.42 -0.43
N PRO A 219 16.38 13.38 0.89
CA PRO A 219 17.74 13.56 1.39
C PRO A 219 18.72 12.60 0.71
N ALA A 220 19.82 13.17 0.24
CA ALA A 220 20.95 12.50 -0.39
C ALA A 220 21.73 11.60 0.59
N GLU A 221 21.07 10.68 1.27
CA GLU A 221 21.71 9.62 2.05
C GLU A 221 21.87 8.32 1.26
N PHE A 222 21.24 8.20 0.08
CA PHE A 222 21.43 7.07 -0.83
C PHE A 222 21.61 7.57 -2.27
N SER A 223 22.80 8.09 -2.59
CA SER A 223 23.21 8.33 -3.97
C SER A 223 24.32 7.36 -4.36
N THR A 224 23.94 6.23 -4.97
CA THR A 224 24.80 5.57 -5.96
C THR A 224 24.54 6.21 -7.33
N GLN A 225 25.61 6.59 -8.01
CA GLN A 225 25.67 7.50 -9.16
C GLN A 225 25.06 6.99 -10.49
N HIS A 226 24.13 6.03 -10.47
CA HIS A 226 23.57 5.43 -11.70
C HIS A 226 22.07 5.15 -11.63
N ALA A 227 21.27 6.10 -11.13
CA ALA A 227 19.82 6.01 -11.33
C ALA A 227 19.49 6.28 -12.81
N SER A 228 18.98 5.26 -13.49
CA SER A 228 18.47 5.37 -14.85
C SER A 228 17.22 6.27 -14.91
N ARG A 229 16.95 6.90 -16.06
CA ARG A 229 15.79 7.80 -16.23
C ARG A 229 14.44 7.13 -15.88
N SER A 230 14.33 5.79 -15.98
CA SER A 230 13.12 5.07 -15.54
C SER A 230 13.01 4.91 -14.03
N GLU A 231 14.12 4.86 -13.28
CA GLU A 231 14.11 4.81 -11.80
C GLU A 231 13.69 6.16 -11.20
N GLN A 232 14.09 7.28 -11.81
CA GLN A 232 13.63 8.62 -11.41
C GLN A 232 12.12 8.81 -11.64
N VAL A 233 11.59 8.32 -12.77
CA VAL A 233 10.15 8.35 -13.07
C VAL A 233 9.34 7.43 -12.15
N SER A 234 9.91 6.28 -11.74
CA SER A 234 9.31 5.37 -10.76
C SER A 234 9.17 6.01 -9.37
N ASN A 235 10.21 6.72 -8.90
CA ASN A 235 10.19 7.41 -7.61
C ASN A 235 9.22 8.61 -7.58
N ALA A 236 9.10 9.37 -8.68
CA ALA A 236 8.13 10.46 -8.78
C ALA A 236 6.66 9.96 -8.75
N LEU A 237 6.40 8.75 -9.26
CA LEU A 237 5.09 8.09 -9.21
C LEU A 237 4.76 7.48 -7.83
N GLN A 238 5.76 7.16 -7.00
CA GLN A 238 5.55 6.68 -5.62
C GLN A 238 4.84 7.71 -4.73
N VAL A 239 5.01 9.01 -5.02
CA VAL A 239 4.33 10.12 -4.31
C VAL A 239 2.83 10.16 -4.63
N LEU A 240 2.41 9.59 -5.76
CA LEU A 240 1.02 9.58 -6.26
C LEU A 240 0.25 8.30 -5.90
N LEU A 241 0.94 7.27 -5.41
CA LEU A 241 0.29 6.06 -4.91
C LEU A 241 -0.19 6.29 -3.46
N PRO A 242 -1.32 5.68 -3.03
CA PRO A 242 -1.70 5.70 -1.63
C PRO A 242 -0.51 5.25 -0.77
N LYS A 243 -0.21 5.97 0.32
CA LYS A 243 0.96 5.72 1.18
C LYS A 243 1.12 4.25 1.55
N GLU A 244 0.02 3.55 1.84
CA GLU A 244 -0.03 2.11 2.06
C GLU A 244 0.61 1.27 0.93
N VAL A 245 0.31 1.60 -0.32
CA VAL A 245 0.81 0.90 -1.51
C VAL A 245 2.30 1.17 -1.68
N THR A 246 2.71 2.42 -1.48
CA THR A 246 4.12 2.82 -1.55
C THR A 246 4.93 2.14 -0.46
N LEU A 247 4.46 2.14 0.79
CA LEU A 247 5.13 1.51 1.93
C LEU A 247 5.18 -0.01 1.80
N HIS A 248 4.12 -0.64 1.29
CA HIS A 248 4.11 -2.06 0.99
C HIS A 248 5.14 -2.41 -0.09
N GLN A 249 5.23 -1.61 -1.14
CA GLN A 249 6.20 -1.80 -2.22
C GLN A 249 7.64 -1.59 -1.72
N GLN A 250 7.89 -0.54 -0.95
CA GLN A 250 9.20 -0.28 -0.32
C GLN A 250 9.64 -1.42 0.60
N PHE A 251 8.74 -1.92 1.45
CA PHE A 251 9.04 -3.07 2.31
C PHE A 251 9.36 -4.32 1.49
N LYS A 252 8.63 -4.57 0.39
CA LYS A 252 8.88 -5.68 -0.53
C LYS A 252 10.25 -5.56 -1.22
N GLU A 253 10.62 -4.37 -1.69
CA GLU A 253 11.91 -4.13 -2.34
C GLU A 253 13.08 -4.36 -1.37
N GLN A 254 12.95 -3.94 -0.11
CA GLN A 254 13.95 -4.21 0.92
C GLN A 254 14.09 -5.72 1.22
N LEU A 255 12.98 -6.46 1.24
CA LEU A 255 13.01 -7.92 1.37
C LEU A 255 13.71 -8.59 0.18
N GLU A 256 13.42 -8.16 -1.05
CA GLU A 256 14.07 -8.70 -2.25
C GLU A 256 15.58 -8.41 -2.26
N PHE A 257 15.97 -7.21 -1.83
CA PHE A 257 17.38 -6.85 -1.68
C PHE A 257 18.09 -7.73 -0.65
N LEU A 258 17.48 -7.94 0.52
CA LEU A 258 18.03 -8.82 1.54
C LEU A 258 18.13 -10.28 1.05
N LYS A 259 17.12 -10.75 0.31
CA LYS A 259 17.12 -12.09 -0.29
C LYS A 259 18.30 -12.28 -1.25
N LYS A 260 18.57 -11.28 -2.11
CA LYS A 260 19.74 -11.30 -3.01
C LYS A 260 21.05 -11.32 -2.22
N GLN A 261 21.19 -10.50 -1.19
CA GLN A 261 22.39 -10.55 -0.33
C GLN A 261 22.60 -11.92 0.33
N GLN A 262 21.53 -12.56 0.80
CA GLN A 262 21.60 -13.89 1.39
C GLN A 262 22.01 -14.95 0.37
N GLU A 263 21.46 -14.88 -0.85
CA GLU A 263 21.83 -15.79 -1.93
C GLU A 263 23.30 -15.62 -2.33
N GLU A 264 23.79 -14.38 -2.46
CA GLU A 264 25.20 -14.10 -2.74
C GLU A 264 26.13 -14.61 -1.64
N ARG A 265 25.76 -14.44 -0.36
CA ARG A 265 26.53 -15.01 0.76
C ARG A 265 26.56 -16.54 0.71
N ARG A 266 25.40 -17.16 0.45
CA ARG A 266 25.28 -18.62 0.35
C ARG A 266 26.11 -19.17 -0.81
N GLN A 267 26.13 -18.48 -1.94
CA GLN A 267 26.99 -18.83 -3.07
C GLN A 267 28.47 -18.75 -2.69
N LYS A 268 28.91 -17.69 -2.01
CA LYS A 268 30.30 -17.55 -1.51
C LYS A 268 30.70 -18.67 -0.55
N ILE A 269 29.79 -19.10 0.33
CA ILE A 269 30.02 -20.22 1.25
C ILE A 269 30.08 -21.55 0.48
N ASN A 270 29.17 -21.78 -0.46
CA ASN A 270 29.14 -23.01 -1.26
C ASN A 270 30.34 -23.15 -2.19
N SER A 271 30.86 -22.03 -2.71
CA SER A 271 32.05 -21.99 -3.57
C SER A 271 33.35 -21.77 -2.77
N PHE A 272 33.34 -22.00 -1.45
CA PHE A 272 34.50 -21.75 -0.60
C PHE A 272 35.70 -22.61 -1.02
N PRO A 273 36.87 -22.01 -1.32
CA PRO A 273 38.03 -22.75 -1.80
C PRO A 273 38.77 -23.45 -0.64
N GLN A 274 38.18 -24.53 -0.12
CA GLN A 274 38.65 -25.25 1.07
C GLN A 274 40.12 -25.68 0.97
N GLU A 275 40.55 -26.15 -0.20
CA GLU A 275 41.94 -26.60 -0.39
C GLU A 275 42.94 -25.44 -0.33
N LYS A 276 42.62 -24.30 -0.95
CA LYS A 276 43.43 -23.06 -0.86
C LYS A 276 43.55 -22.62 0.58
N PHE A 277 42.43 -22.59 1.31
CA PHE A 277 42.43 -22.22 2.73
C PHE A 277 43.30 -23.16 3.58
N ASN A 278 43.18 -24.47 3.39
CA ASN A 278 43.99 -25.47 4.08
C ASN A 278 45.49 -25.34 3.75
N ARG A 279 45.85 -25.06 2.50
CA ARG A 279 47.24 -24.83 2.09
C ARG A 279 47.83 -23.58 2.74
N LEU A 280 47.07 -22.48 2.75
CA LEU A 280 47.46 -21.26 3.42
C LEU A 280 47.63 -21.47 4.93
N LEU A 281 46.73 -22.20 5.61
CA LEU A 281 46.87 -22.51 7.04
C LEU A 281 48.17 -23.28 7.32
N LYS A 282 48.48 -24.29 6.49
CA LYS A 282 49.75 -25.04 6.58
C LYS A 282 50.97 -24.17 6.31
N LEU A 283 50.86 -23.17 5.43
CA LEU A 283 51.93 -22.20 5.19
C LEU A 283 52.13 -21.31 6.42
N HIS A 284 51.06 -20.71 6.95
CA HIS A 284 51.14 -19.87 8.13
C HIS A 284 51.69 -20.63 9.35
N GLN A 285 51.29 -21.88 9.56
CA GLN A 285 51.82 -22.72 10.64
C GLN A 285 53.33 -23.00 10.49
N LEU A 286 53.80 -23.18 9.26
CA LEU A 286 55.23 -23.36 8.95
C LEU A 286 56.04 -22.08 9.22
N LEU A 287 55.47 -20.91 8.91
CA LEU A 287 56.18 -19.63 9.05
C LEU A 287 56.12 -19.05 10.49
N LYS A 288 55.07 -19.36 11.26
CA LYS A 288 54.83 -18.77 12.60
C LYS A 288 55.95 -19.06 13.60
N GLU A 289 56.27 -18.09 14.45
CA GLU A 289 57.24 -18.21 15.55
C GLU A 289 56.83 -19.27 16.58
N GLN A 290 57.61 -20.36 16.63
CA GLN A 290 57.65 -21.26 17.77
C GLN A 290 58.87 -20.89 18.64
N PRO A 291 58.79 -21.00 19.97
CA PRO A 291 59.82 -20.53 20.90
C PRO A 291 61.23 -21.13 20.72
N SER A 292 61.37 -22.21 19.95
CA SER A 292 62.59 -23.01 19.84
C SER A 292 63.24 -23.07 18.44
N ALA A 293 62.68 -22.39 17.42
CA ALA A 293 63.15 -22.50 16.03
C ALA A 293 63.81 -21.21 15.53
N ASN A 294 65.02 -21.30 14.98
CA ASN A 294 65.74 -20.18 14.37
C ASN A 294 65.06 -19.76 13.03
N LYS A 295 65.14 -18.47 12.64
CA LYS A 295 64.54 -17.95 11.40
C LYS A 295 65.05 -18.68 10.14
N GLU A 296 66.33 -19.04 10.14
CA GLU A 296 66.99 -19.75 9.03
C GLU A 296 66.44 -21.16 8.82
N ASP A 297 66.13 -21.89 9.91
CA ASP A 297 65.57 -23.24 9.83
C ASP A 297 64.19 -23.22 9.15
N LYS A 298 63.38 -22.20 9.42
CA LYS A 298 62.05 -22.06 8.81
C LYS A 298 62.09 -21.73 7.33
N MET A 299 62.99 -20.84 6.92
CA MET A 299 63.17 -20.55 5.50
C MET A 299 63.72 -21.77 4.76
N SER A 300 64.58 -22.56 5.39
CA SER A 300 65.04 -23.86 4.86
C SER A 300 63.87 -24.84 4.71
N GLU A 301 63.00 -24.97 5.70
CA GLU A 301 61.79 -25.81 5.62
C GLU A 301 60.79 -25.32 4.57
N PHE A 302 60.62 -24.00 4.44
CA PHE A 302 59.81 -23.38 3.39
C PHE A 302 60.30 -23.80 2.00
N TRP A 303 61.59 -23.61 1.72
CA TRP A 303 62.18 -23.97 0.43
C TRP A 303 62.16 -25.48 0.17
N LYS A 304 62.32 -26.32 1.20
CA LYS A 304 62.12 -27.78 1.07
C LYS A 304 60.68 -28.14 0.67
N LYS A 305 59.70 -27.42 1.21
CA LYS A 305 58.27 -27.67 0.93
C LYS A 305 57.87 -27.22 -0.48
N TYR A 306 58.33 -26.04 -0.91
CA TYR A 306 58.05 -25.45 -2.22
C TYR A 306 59.22 -25.63 -3.18
N ASN A 307 59.74 -26.86 -3.28
CA ASN A 307 60.95 -27.21 -4.02
C ASN A 307 60.77 -27.46 -5.53
N THR A 308 59.54 -27.36 -6.04
CA THR A 308 59.24 -27.53 -7.48
C THR A 308 58.50 -26.30 -8.00
N GLN A 309 58.71 -25.99 -9.28
CA GLN A 309 58.08 -24.82 -9.91
C GLN A 309 56.56 -24.89 -9.86
N GLU A 310 55.97 -26.08 -10.01
CA GLU A 310 54.52 -26.27 -9.89
C GLU A 310 53.99 -25.89 -8.49
N LYS A 311 54.64 -26.36 -7.42
CA LYS A 311 54.25 -26.02 -6.04
C LYS A 311 54.44 -24.54 -5.74
N PHE A 312 55.50 -23.94 -6.28
CA PHE A 312 55.80 -22.53 -6.08
C PHE A 312 54.82 -21.64 -6.87
N ASN A 313 54.45 -22.01 -8.08
CA ASN A 313 53.37 -21.35 -8.83
C ASN A 313 52.04 -21.42 -8.08
N GLN A 314 51.69 -22.59 -7.55
CA GLN A 314 50.49 -22.75 -6.71
C GLN A 314 50.54 -21.86 -5.47
N LEU A 315 51.72 -21.71 -4.83
CA LEU A 315 51.90 -20.79 -3.71
C LEU A 315 51.66 -19.33 -4.13
N MET A 316 52.22 -18.90 -5.24
CA MET A 316 52.04 -17.54 -5.75
C MET A 316 50.56 -17.24 -6.06
N ASP A 317 49.84 -18.21 -6.62
CA ASP A 317 48.40 -18.10 -6.88
C ASP A 317 47.58 -18.11 -5.59
N ASP A 318 47.95 -18.97 -4.61
CA ASP A 318 47.31 -19.01 -3.30
C ASP A 318 47.49 -17.69 -2.52
N LEU A 319 48.65 -17.04 -2.67
CA LEU A 319 48.95 -15.73 -2.07
C LEU A 319 48.35 -14.54 -2.85
N GLU A 320 47.70 -14.79 -3.99
CA GLU A 320 47.11 -13.76 -4.85
C GLU A 320 48.12 -12.69 -5.29
N LEU A 321 49.34 -13.11 -5.62
CA LEU A 321 50.37 -12.20 -6.11
C LEU A 321 49.95 -11.55 -7.43
N SER A 322 50.23 -10.26 -7.57
CA SER A 322 49.99 -9.51 -8.81
C SER A 322 50.90 -10.00 -9.94
N GLU A 323 50.47 -9.82 -11.19
CA GLU A 323 51.27 -10.17 -12.38
C GLU A 323 52.62 -9.44 -12.43
N SER A 324 52.73 -8.28 -11.77
CA SER A 324 54.00 -7.55 -11.61
C SER A 324 54.95 -8.17 -10.58
N GLU A 325 54.45 -8.89 -9.57
CA GLU A 325 55.28 -9.49 -8.51
C GLU A 325 55.78 -10.89 -8.89
N LYS A 326 54.99 -11.64 -9.66
CA LYS A 326 55.29 -13.03 -10.06
C LYS A 326 56.67 -13.22 -10.72
N PRO A 327 57.13 -12.36 -11.64
CA PRO A 327 58.45 -12.52 -12.26
C PRO A 327 59.60 -12.44 -11.25
N GLY A 328 59.54 -11.51 -10.28
CA GLY A 328 60.56 -11.38 -9.25
C GLY A 328 60.60 -12.59 -8.31
N TRP A 329 59.42 -13.12 -7.94
CA TRP A 329 59.33 -14.34 -7.12
C TRP A 329 59.87 -15.57 -7.84
N LEU A 330 59.63 -15.70 -9.15
CA LEU A 330 60.17 -16.78 -9.97
C LEU A 330 61.70 -16.71 -10.06
N GLU A 331 62.28 -15.51 -10.12
CA GLU A 331 63.72 -15.35 -10.12
C GLU A 331 64.34 -15.82 -8.79
N TYR A 332 63.68 -15.51 -7.66
CA TYR A 332 64.06 -16.08 -6.37
C TYR A 332 63.98 -17.60 -6.30
N PHE A 333 62.95 -18.20 -6.91
CA PHE A 333 62.85 -19.64 -7.00
C PHE A 333 64.00 -20.25 -7.81
N ARG A 334 64.38 -19.63 -8.94
CA ARG A 334 65.54 -20.06 -9.76
C ARG A 334 66.87 -19.91 -9.03
N TYR A 335 67.03 -18.85 -8.24
CA TYR A 335 68.19 -18.69 -7.39
C TYR A 335 68.32 -19.80 -6.34
N GLN A 336 67.20 -20.23 -5.75
CA GLN A 336 67.22 -21.26 -4.71
C GLN A 336 67.28 -22.70 -5.26
N HIS A 337 66.62 -22.97 -6.37
CA HIS A 337 66.35 -24.33 -6.88
C HIS A 337 66.75 -24.57 -8.34
N GLY A 338 67.21 -23.55 -9.06
CA GLY A 338 67.66 -23.67 -10.45
C GLY A 338 68.96 -24.45 -10.59
N SER A 339 69.30 -24.79 -11.83
CA SER A 339 70.62 -25.32 -12.19
C SER A 339 71.73 -24.30 -11.89
N TYR A 340 72.99 -24.75 -11.85
CA TYR A 340 74.13 -23.87 -11.54
C TYR A 340 74.20 -22.63 -12.45
N ALA A 341 73.84 -22.78 -13.73
CA ALA A 341 73.76 -21.67 -14.68
C ALA A 341 72.61 -20.70 -14.35
N GLU A 342 71.43 -21.22 -14.00
CA GLU A 342 70.27 -20.41 -13.63
C GLU A 342 70.47 -19.68 -12.30
N GLN A 343 71.11 -20.32 -11.32
CA GLN A 343 71.47 -19.69 -10.04
C GLN A 343 72.43 -18.51 -10.25
N ALA A 344 73.46 -18.70 -11.08
CA ALA A 344 74.42 -17.65 -11.41
C ALA A 344 73.75 -16.45 -12.12
N ILE A 345 72.83 -16.71 -13.06
CA ILE A 345 72.06 -15.67 -13.73
C ILE A 345 71.14 -14.96 -12.74
N SER A 346 70.40 -15.69 -11.92
CA SER A 346 69.45 -15.12 -10.94
C SER A 346 70.15 -14.25 -9.89
N THR A 347 71.40 -14.59 -9.53
CA THR A 347 72.24 -13.79 -8.61
C THR A 347 72.53 -12.39 -9.16
N LEU A 348 72.54 -12.19 -10.49
CA LEU A 348 72.70 -10.87 -11.11
C LEU A 348 71.45 -9.98 -10.91
N TRP A 349 70.31 -10.59 -10.61
CA TRP A 349 69.01 -9.92 -10.50
C TRP A 349 68.54 -9.74 -9.06
N ILE A 350 69.05 -10.52 -8.09
CA ILE A 350 68.56 -10.57 -6.69
C ILE A 350 69.56 -9.96 -5.69
N GLY A 351 69.14 -8.91 -4.97
CA GLY A 351 69.81 -8.39 -3.78
C GLY A 351 71.24 -7.88 -3.94
N SER A 352 71.90 -7.44 -2.85
CA SER A 352 73.06 -6.50 -2.73
C SER A 352 74.23 -6.49 -3.75
N TRP A 353 74.33 -7.46 -4.65
CA TRP A 353 75.29 -7.53 -5.77
C TRP A 353 74.63 -7.47 -7.17
N GLY A 354 73.30 -7.51 -7.26
CA GLY A 354 72.50 -7.45 -8.47
C GLY A 354 72.10 -6.03 -8.90
N LEU A 355 71.42 -5.92 -10.04
CA LEU A 355 71.00 -4.62 -10.60
C LEU A 355 70.07 -3.85 -9.64
N PRO A 356 70.09 -2.50 -9.62
CA PRO A 356 69.09 -1.70 -8.90
C PRO A 356 67.67 -1.91 -9.46
N GLU A 357 66.63 -1.73 -8.65
CA GLU A 357 65.21 -1.86 -9.07
C GLU A 357 64.87 -1.05 -10.33
N PHE A 358 65.40 0.17 -10.46
CA PHE A 358 65.17 1.02 -11.64
C PHE A 358 65.82 0.50 -12.93
N MET A 359 66.73 -0.47 -12.83
CA MET A 359 67.31 -1.22 -13.96
C MET A 359 66.70 -2.62 -14.11
N GLY A 360 65.60 -2.93 -13.40
CA GLY A 360 64.94 -4.23 -13.44
C GLY A 360 65.43 -5.25 -12.40
N GLY A 361 66.18 -4.82 -11.40
CA GLY A 361 66.58 -5.67 -10.27
C GLY A 361 65.44 -5.97 -9.30
N VAL A 362 65.59 -7.06 -8.54
CA VAL A 362 64.60 -7.56 -7.57
C VAL A 362 65.11 -7.35 -6.14
N GLN A 363 64.26 -6.81 -5.26
CA GLN A 363 64.58 -6.54 -3.86
C GLN A 363 65.10 -7.77 -3.11
N SER A 364 66.17 -7.61 -2.31
CA SER A 364 66.84 -8.69 -1.55
C SER A 364 65.97 -9.39 -0.50
N ASP A 365 64.90 -8.76 -0.05
CA ASP A 365 64.01 -9.20 1.02
C ASP A 365 62.59 -9.53 0.52
N MET A 366 62.40 -9.60 -0.81
CA MET A 366 61.12 -9.88 -1.46
C MET A 366 60.50 -11.21 -1.01
N ILE A 367 61.32 -12.20 -0.67
CA ILE A 367 60.91 -13.46 -0.04
C ILE A 367 61.64 -13.62 1.29
N SER A 368 61.22 -12.81 2.27
CA SER A 368 61.60 -12.94 3.67
C SER A 368 60.48 -13.57 4.51
N LEU A 369 60.82 -14.05 5.70
CA LEU A 369 59.84 -14.62 6.64
C LEU A 369 58.69 -13.64 6.94
N GLU A 370 59.02 -12.36 7.13
CA GLU A 370 58.08 -11.29 7.45
C GLU A 370 57.15 -10.98 6.27
N VAL A 371 57.69 -10.91 5.05
CA VAL A 371 56.89 -10.72 3.83
C VAL A 371 55.97 -11.91 3.56
N LEU A 372 56.47 -13.14 3.70
CA LEU A 372 55.67 -14.35 3.53
C LEU A 372 54.54 -14.45 4.55
N LEU A 373 54.80 -14.11 5.82
CA LEU A 373 53.77 -14.06 6.87
C LEU A 373 52.70 -13.02 6.53
N SER A 374 53.12 -11.80 6.18
CA SER A 374 52.21 -10.70 5.80
C SER A 374 51.32 -11.05 4.60
N LYS A 375 51.90 -11.58 3.51
CA LYS A 375 51.14 -12.02 2.32
C LYS A 375 50.20 -13.17 2.65
N CYS A 376 50.66 -14.14 3.44
CA CYS A 376 49.83 -15.27 3.86
C CYS A 376 48.66 -14.83 4.74
N GLU A 377 48.87 -13.93 5.70
CA GLU A 377 47.80 -13.37 6.53
C GLU A 377 46.79 -12.57 5.71
N THR A 378 47.27 -11.79 4.74
CA THR A 378 46.43 -11.01 3.83
C THR A 378 45.53 -11.92 2.99
N ALA A 379 46.08 -12.96 2.36
CA ALA A 379 45.34 -13.94 1.57
C ALA A 379 44.39 -14.80 2.44
N GLN A 380 44.75 -15.08 3.70
CA GLN A 380 43.90 -15.83 4.62
C GLN A 380 42.73 -15.02 5.18
N LYS A 381 42.89 -13.71 5.39
CA LYS A 381 41.90 -12.86 6.07
C LYS A 381 40.48 -12.98 5.48
N PRO A 382 40.25 -12.84 4.16
CA PRO A 382 38.90 -13.00 3.59
C PRO A 382 38.39 -14.43 3.72
N LEU A 383 39.26 -15.44 3.59
CA LEU A 383 38.88 -16.86 3.70
C LEU A 383 38.52 -17.26 5.14
N LYS A 384 39.20 -16.72 6.15
CA LYS A 384 38.86 -16.94 7.57
C LYS A 384 37.47 -16.42 7.92
N ALA A 385 37.08 -15.28 7.35
CA ALA A 385 35.74 -14.72 7.56
C ALA A 385 34.65 -15.66 7.00
N ILE A 386 34.81 -16.13 5.76
CA ILE A 386 33.86 -17.05 5.13
C ILE A 386 33.81 -18.40 5.84
N HIS A 387 34.97 -18.94 6.25
CA HIS A 387 35.05 -20.20 6.99
C HIS A 387 34.38 -20.12 8.37
N ALA A 388 34.52 -18.98 9.07
CA ALA A 388 33.82 -18.75 10.33
C ALA A 388 32.29 -18.72 10.14
N GLU A 389 31.81 -18.15 9.04
CA GLU A 389 30.39 -18.17 8.67
C GLU A 389 29.91 -19.59 8.33
N GLN A 390 30.71 -20.39 7.61
CA GLN A 390 30.38 -21.78 7.27
C GLN A 390 30.23 -22.68 8.52
N GLN A 391 30.99 -22.39 9.58
CA GLN A 391 30.92 -23.11 10.85
C GLN A 391 29.78 -22.63 11.77
N LYS A 392 29.11 -21.53 11.43
CA LYS A 392 28.01 -20.98 12.23
C LYS A 392 26.78 -21.88 12.06
N ILE A 393 26.49 -22.69 13.08
CA ILE A 393 25.26 -23.48 13.13
C ILE A 393 24.11 -22.52 13.43
N ILE A 394 23.25 -22.30 12.44
CA ILE A 394 22.01 -21.54 12.60
C ILE A 394 20.88 -22.57 12.74
N PRO A 395 20.09 -22.54 13.82
CA PRO A 395 18.90 -23.38 13.94
C PRO A 395 17.97 -23.19 12.73
N ASP A 396 17.29 -24.24 12.28
CA ASP A 396 16.39 -24.15 11.11
C ASP A 396 15.32 -23.06 11.29
N GLU A 397 14.81 -22.88 12.51
CA GLU A 397 13.84 -21.84 12.89
C GLU A 397 14.37 -20.40 12.72
N GLU A 398 15.69 -20.22 12.73
CA GLU A 398 16.37 -18.93 12.57
C GLU A 398 17.02 -18.79 11.19
N ASN A 399 16.80 -19.73 10.27
CA ASN A 399 17.40 -19.74 8.95
C ASN A 399 16.96 -18.49 8.16
N PRO A 400 17.88 -17.60 7.75
CA PRO A 400 17.54 -16.35 7.10
C PRO A 400 16.72 -16.52 5.80
N SER A 401 17.05 -17.48 4.96
CA SER A 401 16.32 -17.72 3.71
C SER A 401 14.88 -18.15 3.97
N GLN A 402 14.67 -19.06 4.92
CA GLN A 402 13.32 -19.53 5.27
C GLN A 402 12.49 -18.42 5.93
N LEU A 403 13.10 -17.62 6.81
CA LEU A 403 12.46 -16.48 7.45
C LEU A 403 12.02 -15.43 6.41
N ILE A 404 12.87 -15.09 5.45
CA ILE A 404 12.56 -14.13 4.37
C ILE A 404 11.40 -14.65 3.50
N ASP A 405 11.43 -15.91 3.08
CA ASP A 405 10.34 -16.50 2.28
C ASP A 405 9.01 -16.52 3.05
N SER A 406 9.07 -16.76 4.36
CA SER A 406 7.90 -16.78 5.22
C SER A 406 7.34 -15.36 5.46
N ILE A 407 8.21 -14.34 5.59
CA ILE A 407 7.81 -12.93 5.61
C ILE A 407 7.12 -12.55 4.29
N GLU A 408 7.65 -12.98 3.13
CA GLU A 408 7.03 -12.71 1.82
C GLU A 408 5.63 -13.34 1.71
N LYS A 409 5.44 -14.53 2.27
CA LYS A 409 4.13 -15.19 2.33
C LYS A 409 3.15 -14.42 3.21
N ASP A 410 3.57 -13.99 4.39
CA ASP A 410 2.73 -13.18 5.28
C ASP A 410 2.41 -11.80 4.66
N LEU A 411 3.35 -11.21 3.90
CA LEU A 411 3.15 -9.95 3.18
C LEU A 411 2.06 -10.07 2.10
N LYS A 412 1.96 -11.20 1.40
CA LYS A 412 0.86 -11.45 0.43
C LYS A 412 -0.52 -11.41 1.09
N ASN A 413 -0.63 -11.77 2.37
CA ASN A 413 -1.89 -11.65 3.12
C ASN A 413 -2.24 -10.19 3.43
N LEU A 414 -1.25 -9.29 3.49
CA LEU A 414 -1.45 -7.86 3.71
C LEU A 414 -1.98 -7.13 2.46
N ALA A 415 -1.77 -7.65 1.26
CA ALA A 415 -2.31 -7.08 0.01
C ALA A 415 -3.86 -7.00 -0.03
N GLY A 416 -4.54 -7.70 0.89
CA GLY A 416 -5.99 -7.63 1.10
C GLY A 416 -6.50 -6.34 1.78
N LEU A 417 -5.62 -5.46 2.28
CA LEU A 417 -5.98 -4.19 2.95
C LEU A 417 -6.91 -3.31 2.10
N LYS A 418 -6.74 -3.31 0.76
CA LYS A 418 -7.53 -2.51 -0.20
C LYS A 418 -9.05 -2.75 -0.15
N LYS A 419 -9.52 -3.87 0.42
CA LYS A 419 -10.94 -4.25 0.41
C LYS A 419 -11.71 -3.96 1.70
N ILE A 420 -11.03 -3.43 2.73
CA ILE A 420 -11.68 -2.96 3.96
C ILE A 420 -11.81 -1.43 3.93
N LYS A 421 -11.84 -0.84 2.73
CA LYS A 421 -12.32 0.53 2.56
C LYS A 421 -13.83 0.54 2.74
N ILE A 422 -14.25 1.64 3.33
CA ILE A 422 -15.57 2.09 3.71
C ILE A 422 -16.54 2.20 2.50
N ASP A 423 -16.25 1.58 1.36
CA ASP A 423 -17.09 1.60 0.15
C ASP A 423 -18.43 0.85 0.36
N SER A 424 -18.52 -0.07 1.35
CA SER A 424 -19.82 -0.63 1.77
C SER A 424 -20.64 0.32 2.65
N PHE A 425 -20.00 1.31 3.29
CA PHE A 425 -20.66 2.27 4.17
C PHE A 425 -21.47 3.28 3.36
N ASP A 426 -20.95 3.80 2.25
CA ASP A 426 -21.68 4.76 1.40
C ASP A 426 -22.94 4.13 0.79
N LYS A 427 -22.86 2.84 0.43
CA LYS A 427 -23.96 2.10 -0.19
C LYS A 427 -25.09 1.78 0.82
N GLN A 428 -24.74 1.31 2.01
CA GLN A 428 -25.73 1.02 3.07
C GLN A 428 -26.37 2.30 3.63
N LEU A 429 -25.62 3.40 3.72
CA LEU A 429 -26.14 4.70 4.13
C LEU A 429 -27.16 5.25 3.11
N LEU A 430 -26.90 5.08 1.81
CA LEU A 430 -27.80 5.46 0.72
C LEU A 430 -29.08 4.62 0.65
N ASP A 431 -29.00 3.32 0.89
CA ASP A 431 -30.18 2.45 0.94
C ASP A 431 -31.05 2.75 2.18
N SER A 432 -30.47 3.25 3.28
CA SER A 432 -31.24 3.71 4.45
C SER A 432 -31.97 5.05 4.26
N MET A 433 -31.49 5.88 3.31
CA MET A 433 -32.12 7.16 2.95
C MET A 433 -33.22 7.01 1.90
N LYS A 434 -33.19 5.93 1.11
CA LYS A 434 -34.30 5.54 0.25
C LYS A 434 -35.32 4.78 1.11
N GLY A 435 -36.31 5.51 1.60
CA GLY A 435 -37.34 4.99 2.49
C GLY A 435 -38.19 3.86 1.90
N ASP A 436 -37.67 2.64 1.90
CA ASP A 436 -38.47 1.44 1.75
C ASP A 436 -39.02 1.05 3.12
N THR A 437 -40.29 1.43 3.32
CA THR A 437 -41.13 1.26 4.51
C THR A 437 -41.46 -0.19 4.92
N THR A 438 -40.67 -1.19 4.51
CA THR A 438 -40.99 -2.61 4.76
C THR A 438 -39.82 -3.51 5.15
N ILE A 439 -38.64 -2.96 5.47
CA ILE A 439 -37.52 -3.76 5.98
C ILE A 439 -37.61 -3.79 7.51
N ASN A 440 -37.80 -4.98 8.08
CA ASN A 440 -37.71 -5.26 9.51
C ASN A 440 -36.42 -4.61 10.09
N THR A 441 -36.60 -3.53 10.85
CA THR A 441 -35.49 -2.67 11.34
C THR A 441 -34.47 -3.49 12.15
N LEU A 442 -34.96 -4.46 12.93
CA LEU A 442 -34.14 -5.37 13.72
C LEU A 442 -33.34 -6.35 12.85
N GLY A 443 -33.94 -6.81 11.74
CA GLY A 443 -33.28 -7.65 10.74
C GLY A 443 -32.11 -6.92 10.08
N LYS A 444 -32.28 -5.64 9.76
CA LYS A 444 -31.21 -4.79 9.20
C LYS A 444 -30.08 -4.55 10.21
N ILE A 445 -30.41 -4.23 11.46
CA ILE A 445 -29.41 -4.04 12.53
C ILE A 445 -28.58 -5.31 12.76
N ASN A 446 -29.21 -6.48 12.79
CA ASN A 446 -28.49 -7.75 12.93
C ASN A 446 -27.59 -8.04 11.71
N SER A 447 -28.05 -7.73 10.50
CA SER A 447 -27.24 -7.85 9.28
C SER A 447 -26.02 -6.94 9.32
N ASP A 448 -26.18 -5.68 9.74
CA ASP A 448 -25.09 -4.72 9.82
C ASP A 448 -24.07 -5.13 10.91
N ILE A 449 -24.55 -5.70 12.02
CA ILE A 449 -23.70 -6.25 13.08
C ILE A 449 -22.83 -7.42 12.56
N GLU A 450 -23.41 -8.35 11.79
CA GLU A 450 -22.64 -9.46 11.23
C GLU A 450 -21.62 -8.98 10.19
N GLU A 451 -21.98 -8.02 9.33
CA GLU A 451 -21.03 -7.43 8.38
C GLU A 451 -19.86 -6.74 9.10
N LEU A 452 -20.13 -6.00 10.17
CA LEU A 452 -19.08 -5.37 10.98
C LEU A 452 -18.18 -6.43 11.64
N LYS A 453 -18.73 -7.53 12.16
CA LYS A 453 -17.93 -8.64 12.71
C LYS A 453 -17.03 -9.27 11.65
N GLU A 454 -17.56 -9.57 10.47
CA GLU A 454 -16.76 -10.12 9.36
C GLU A 454 -15.59 -9.20 9.00
N ASN A 455 -15.84 -7.89 8.96
CA ASN A 455 -14.79 -6.90 8.68
C ASN A 455 -13.74 -6.85 9.79
N LEU A 456 -14.15 -6.87 11.06
CA LEU A 456 -13.23 -6.93 12.20
C LEU A 456 -12.42 -8.24 12.22
N VAL A 457 -12.99 -9.38 11.82
CA VAL A 457 -12.28 -10.66 11.66
C VAL A 457 -11.22 -10.56 10.56
N LYS A 458 -11.54 -9.96 9.41
CA LYS A 458 -10.55 -9.71 8.34
C LYS A 458 -9.40 -8.82 8.82
N GLN A 459 -9.69 -7.77 9.57
CA GLN A 459 -8.66 -6.93 10.18
C GLN A 459 -7.81 -7.70 11.20
N LYS A 460 -8.41 -8.60 12.00
CA LYS A 460 -7.68 -9.46 12.94
C LYS A 460 -6.67 -10.37 12.23
N ILE A 461 -7.02 -10.92 11.07
CA ILE A 461 -6.10 -11.74 10.26
C ILE A 461 -4.89 -10.90 9.82
N ILE A 462 -5.11 -9.66 9.38
CA ILE A 462 -4.03 -8.73 9.00
C ILE A 462 -3.09 -8.46 10.18
N ILE A 463 -3.63 -8.22 11.38
CA ILE A 463 -2.82 -7.98 12.59
C ILE A 463 -1.98 -9.21 12.94
N VAL A 464 -2.53 -10.41 12.79
CA VAL A 464 -1.79 -11.65 12.99
C VAL A 464 -0.65 -11.76 11.98
N SER A 465 -0.86 -11.42 10.71
CA SER A 465 0.21 -11.38 9.71
C SER A 465 1.29 -10.34 10.06
N LEU A 466 0.92 -9.14 10.52
CA LEU A 466 1.88 -8.13 10.99
C LEU A 466 2.69 -8.62 12.18
N LYS A 467 2.04 -9.26 13.16
CA LYS A 467 2.71 -9.88 14.31
C LYS A 467 3.73 -10.94 13.84
N ASN A 468 3.29 -11.83 12.96
CA ASN A 468 4.12 -12.91 12.42
C ASN A 468 5.32 -12.38 11.62
N ILE A 469 5.17 -11.27 10.89
CA ILE A 469 6.28 -10.60 10.19
C ILE A 469 7.26 -10.01 11.19
N HIS A 470 6.76 -9.28 12.19
CA HIS A 470 7.59 -8.68 13.22
C HIS A 470 8.44 -9.72 13.96
N GLU A 471 7.83 -10.82 14.41
CA GLU A 471 8.53 -11.90 15.10
C GLU A 471 9.65 -12.52 14.24
N LYS A 472 9.41 -12.68 12.93
CA LYS A 472 10.43 -13.18 12.00
C LYS A 472 11.56 -12.19 11.75
N ILE A 473 11.25 -10.89 11.67
CA ILE A 473 12.26 -9.84 11.59
C ILE A 473 13.14 -9.86 12.85
N GLU A 474 12.57 -10.00 14.05
CA GLU A 474 13.35 -10.11 15.30
C GLU A 474 14.28 -11.35 15.32
N LEU A 475 13.86 -12.48 14.73
CA LEU A 475 14.73 -13.65 14.57
C LEU A 475 15.84 -13.40 13.54
N LEU A 476 15.51 -12.75 12.43
CA LEU A 476 16.43 -12.46 11.32
C LEU A 476 17.59 -11.55 11.76
N LYS A 477 17.30 -10.55 12.61
CA LYS A 477 18.28 -9.61 13.18
C LYS A 477 19.47 -10.25 13.88
N LYS A 478 19.30 -11.47 14.40
CA LYS A 478 20.37 -12.20 15.09
C LYS A 478 21.52 -12.58 14.15
N HIS A 479 21.24 -12.65 12.85
CA HIS A 479 22.16 -13.18 11.84
C HIS A 479 22.40 -12.22 10.68
N VAL A 480 21.50 -11.26 10.46
CA VAL A 480 21.53 -10.34 9.31
C VAL A 480 21.19 -8.92 9.76
N ASP A 481 21.84 -7.92 9.15
CA ASP A 481 21.43 -6.53 9.32
C ASP A 481 20.03 -6.33 8.72
N CYS A 482 19.08 -5.93 9.57
CA CYS A 482 17.69 -5.71 9.21
C CYS A 482 17.26 -4.25 9.38
N THR A 483 18.20 -3.32 9.56
CA THR A 483 17.90 -1.91 9.89
C THR A 483 16.88 -1.28 8.93
N ASP A 484 17.06 -1.46 7.63
CA ASP A 484 16.16 -0.90 6.61
C ASP A 484 14.80 -1.61 6.54
N ILE A 485 14.79 -2.93 6.73
CA ILE A 485 13.56 -3.75 6.78
C ILE A 485 12.72 -3.37 8.00
N GLU A 486 13.35 -3.17 9.16
CA GLU A 486 12.66 -2.72 10.38
C GLU A 486 12.03 -1.35 10.21
N LYS A 487 12.79 -0.41 9.62
CA LYS A 487 12.32 0.95 9.39
C LYS A 487 11.13 0.97 8.42
N THR A 488 11.23 0.27 7.30
CA THR A 488 10.14 0.18 6.32
C THR A 488 8.93 -0.59 6.88
N PHE A 489 9.14 -1.64 7.66
CA PHE A 489 8.07 -2.35 8.37
C PHE A 489 7.36 -1.48 9.40
N ALA A 490 8.10 -0.69 10.18
CA ALA A 490 7.54 0.21 11.18
C ALA A 490 6.64 1.28 10.52
N LEU A 491 7.10 1.85 9.39
CA LEU A 491 6.29 2.79 8.61
C LEU A 491 5.02 2.14 8.05
N LEU A 492 5.13 0.92 7.51
CA LEU A 492 3.97 0.16 7.04
C LEU A 492 2.98 -0.11 8.19
N LEU A 493 3.47 -0.49 9.37
CA LEU A 493 2.64 -0.70 10.55
C LEU A 493 1.93 0.58 10.99
N ASP A 494 2.63 1.72 11.00
CA ASP A 494 2.05 3.01 11.37
C ASP A 494 0.94 3.42 10.40
N GLU A 495 1.13 3.19 9.10
CA GLU A 495 0.08 3.42 8.11
C GLU A 495 -1.11 2.48 8.33
N VAL A 496 -0.88 1.18 8.57
CA VAL A 496 -1.98 0.24 8.88
C VAL A 496 -2.73 0.67 10.14
N ILE A 497 -2.02 1.15 11.17
CA ILE A 497 -2.63 1.68 12.39
C ILE A 497 -3.48 2.90 12.05
N ASN A 498 -2.98 3.84 11.25
CA ASN A 498 -3.74 5.02 10.83
C ASN A 498 -4.99 4.66 10.02
N THR A 499 -4.90 3.70 9.12
CA THR A 499 -6.02 3.23 8.29
C THR A 499 -7.05 2.43 9.09
N MET A 500 -6.61 1.62 10.05
CA MET A 500 -7.49 0.88 10.94
C MET A 500 -7.99 1.72 12.13
N SER A 501 -7.41 2.90 12.36
CA SER A 501 -7.68 3.74 13.52
C SER A 501 -9.02 4.45 13.39
N TYR A 502 -10.04 3.80 13.94
CA TYR A 502 -11.15 4.48 14.61
C TYR A 502 -10.80 4.81 16.08
N MET A 503 -9.51 4.91 16.42
CA MET A 503 -9.07 5.22 17.80
C MET A 503 -9.33 6.69 18.10
N GLU A 504 -9.83 7.00 19.30
CA GLU A 504 -10.00 8.39 19.78
C GLU A 504 -8.67 9.17 19.79
N HIS A 505 -7.53 8.48 19.94
CA HIS A 505 -6.21 9.09 19.93
C HIS A 505 -5.19 8.24 19.15
N PRO A 506 -4.37 8.85 18.26
CA PRO A 506 -3.28 8.16 17.59
C PRO A 506 -2.24 7.67 18.61
N LEU A 507 -1.69 6.48 18.38
CA LEU A 507 -0.59 5.97 19.18
C LEU A 507 0.63 6.91 19.05
N PRO A 508 1.36 7.20 20.14
CA PRO A 508 2.58 7.98 20.04
C PRO A 508 3.55 7.32 19.04
N PRO A 509 4.22 8.12 18.18
CA PRO A 509 5.12 7.59 17.15
C PRO A 509 6.24 6.73 17.73
N ASP A 510 6.67 7.05 18.97
CA ASP A 510 7.81 6.45 19.66
C ASP A 510 7.51 5.09 20.31
N VAL A 511 6.28 4.57 20.18
CA VAL A 511 5.91 3.28 20.78
C VAL A 511 6.60 2.14 20.02
N PRO A 512 7.26 1.18 20.72
CA PRO A 512 7.84 0.01 20.07
C PRO A 512 6.85 -0.77 19.20
N THR A 513 7.30 -1.26 18.05
CA THR A 513 6.53 -2.03 17.05
C THR A 513 5.71 -3.17 17.69
N ALA A 514 6.32 -3.97 18.58
CA ALA A 514 5.63 -5.02 19.32
C ALA A 514 4.43 -4.51 20.15
N LYS A 515 4.59 -3.37 20.83
CA LYS A 515 3.52 -2.76 21.63
C LYS A 515 2.41 -2.21 20.74
N LYS A 516 2.76 -1.57 19.62
CA LYS A 516 1.80 -1.10 18.61
C LYS A 516 0.90 -2.24 18.10
N ILE A 517 1.51 -3.37 17.71
CA ILE A 517 0.78 -4.59 17.27
C ILE A 517 -0.10 -5.16 18.39
N ALA A 518 0.41 -5.24 19.63
CA ALA A 518 -0.34 -5.76 20.77
C ALA A 518 -1.58 -4.91 21.10
N VAL A 519 -1.45 -3.58 21.08
CA VAL A 519 -2.58 -2.65 21.29
C VAL A 519 -3.62 -2.80 20.20
N LEU A 520 -3.19 -2.92 18.94
CA LEU A 520 -4.07 -3.10 17.80
C LEU A 520 -4.86 -4.42 17.92
N ASN A 521 -4.16 -5.53 18.22
CA ASN A 521 -4.79 -6.84 18.43
C ASN A 521 -5.80 -6.84 19.59
N SER A 522 -5.45 -6.23 20.72
CA SER A 522 -6.35 -6.10 21.88
C SER A 522 -7.57 -5.25 21.56
N SER A 523 -7.41 -4.17 20.79
CA SER A 523 -8.50 -3.27 20.44
C SER A 523 -9.50 -3.91 19.49
N ILE A 524 -9.03 -4.62 18.45
CA ILE A 524 -9.92 -5.40 17.58
C ILE A 524 -10.62 -6.53 18.34
N GLY A 525 -9.90 -7.24 19.22
CA GLY A 525 -10.50 -8.26 20.09
C GLY A 525 -11.64 -7.70 20.93
N ARG A 526 -11.41 -6.59 21.63
CA ARG A 526 -12.46 -5.90 22.41
C ARG A 526 -13.62 -5.41 21.55
N ALA A 527 -13.35 -4.93 20.33
CA ALA A 527 -14.41 -4.50 19.42
C ALA A 527 -15.32 -5.68 19.01
N LEU A 528 -14.73 -6.83 18.65
CA LEU A 528 -15.48 -8.05 18.34
C LEU A 528 -16.37 -8.51 19.51
N ASP A 529 -15.80 -8.58 20.72
CA ASP A 529 -16.54 -8.98 21.93
C ASP A 529 -17.68 -8.02 22.24
N ASN A 530 -17.45 -6.71 22.09
CA ASN A 530 -18.45 -5.68 22.33
C ASN A 530 -19.59 -5.74 21.33
N VAL A 531 -19.29 -5.88 20.03
CA VAL A 531 -20.29 -5.98 18.95
C VAL A 531 -21.14 -7.23 19.13
N ALA A 532 -20.53 -8.37 19.45
CA ALA A 532 -21.26 -9.60 19.79
C ALA A 532 -22.15 -9.41 21.04
N GLY A 533 -21.63 -8.74 22.08
CA GLY A 533 -22.37 -8.42 23.29
C GLY A 533 -23.56 -7.49 23.05
N ILE A 534 -23.46 -6.53 22.12
CA ILE A 534 -24.55 -5.65 21.72
C ILE A 534 -25.66 -6.46 21.06
N GLN A 535 -25.32 -7.34 20.13
CA GLN A 535 -26.28 -8.22 19.46
C GLN A 535 -27.04 -9.12 20.45
N LEU A 536 -26.32 -9.75 21.37
CA LEU A 536 -26.92 -10.60 22.41
C LEU A 536 -27.86 -9.80 23.30
N SER A 537 -27.50 -8.56 23.64
CA SER A 537 -28.32 -7.68 24.47
C SER A 537 -29.61 -7.24 23.77
N ILE A 538 -29.53 -6.86 22.49
CA ILE A 538 -30.71 -6.52 21.67
C ILE A 538 -31.64 -7.74 21.58
N ASN A 539 -31.10 -8.92 21.27
CA ASN A 539 -31.86 -10.15 21.20
C ASN A 539 -32.51 -10.52 22.55
N HIS A 540 -31.83 -10.26 23.68
CA HIS A 540 -32.39 -10.51 25.01
C HIS A 540 -33.55 -9.56 25.34
N ILE A 541 -33.43 -8.27 24.99
CA ILE A 541 -34.50 -7.28 25.16
C ILE A 541 -35.75 -7.71 24.37
N VAL A 542 -35.56 -8.08 23.10
CA VAL A 542 -36.64 -8.50 22.20
C VAL A 542 -37.33 -9.77 22.69
N ASN A 543 -36.58 -10.79 23.12
CA ASN A 543 -37.15 -12.05 23.58
C ASN A 543 -37.89 -11.93 24.93
N THR A 544 -37.51 -10.99 25.78
CA THR A 544 -38.13 -10.78 27.10
C THR A 544 -39.40 -9.91 27.04
N SER A 545 -39.68 -9.29 25.88
CA SER A 545 -40.81 -8.37 25.65
C SER A 545 -42.21 -8.97 25.84
N SER A 546 -42.33 -10.30 25.98
CA SER A 546 -43.62 -11.00 25.96
C SER A 546 -44.30 -11.22 27.31
N SER A 547 -43.75 -10.75 28.45
CA SER A 547 -44.37 -11.03 29.77
C SER A 547 -44.35 -9.94 30.86
N HIS A 548 -43.54 -8.86 30.85
CA HIS A 548 -43.63 -7.80 31.89
C HIS A 548 -43.21 -6.39 31.41
N LYS A 549 -44.04 -5.36 31.66
CA LYS A 549 -43.79 -3.94 31.25
C LYS A 549 -42.52 -3.33 31.88
N LEU A 550 -42.33 -3.52 33.20
CA LEU A 550 -41.20 -2.93 33.96
C LEU A 550 -39.85 -3.61 33.68
N SER A 551 -39.85 -4.88 33.25
CA SER A 551 -38.60 -5.59 32.94
C SER A 551 -37.97 -5.09 31.64
N MET A 552 -38.78 -4.69 30.65
CA MET A 552 -38.27 -4.19 29.37
C MET A 552 -37.55 -2.84 29.51
N ILE A 553 -38.16 -1.89 30.22
CA ILE A 553 -37.55 -0.58 30.51
C ILE A 553 -36.23 -0.76 31.28
N LYS A 554 -36.20 -1.67 32.27
CA LYS A 554 -34.99 -1.98 33.03
C LYS A 554 -33.88 -2.57 32.15
N LEU A 555 -34.22 -3.49 31.25
CA LEU A 555 -33.27 -4.10 30.32
C LEU A 555 -32.72 -3.09 29.29
N VAL A 556 -33.56 -2.20 28.78
CA VAL A 556 -33.12 -1.12 27.88
C VAL A 556 -32.21 -0.14 28.62
N ASN A 557 -32.54 0.24 29.85
CA ASN A 557 -31.68 1.09 30.66
C ASN A 557 -30.31 0.44 30.90
N GLN A 558 -30.28 -0.85 31.26
CA GLN A 558 -29.03 -1.61 31.42
C GLN A 558 -28.24 -1.71 30.12
N PHE A 559 -28.91 -1.88 28.98
CA PHE A 559 -28.28 -1.92 27.67
C PHE A 559 -27.62 -0.58 27.33
N VAL A 560 -28.36 0.53 27.42
CA VAL A 560 -27.81 1.88 27.16
C VAL A 560 -26.62 2.14 28.08
N SER A 561 -26.80 1.99 29.40
CA SER A 561 -25.74 2.30 30.37
C SER A 561 -24.48 1.42 30.22
N SER A 562 -24.64 0.16 29.80
CA SER A 562 -23.50 -0.78 29.68
C SER A 562 -22.81 -0.74 28.32
N LYS A 563 -23.48 -0.25 27.27
CA LYS A 563 -22.96 -0.30 25.89
C LYS A 563 -22.55 1.06 25.34
N GLU A 564 -23.11 2.16 25.82
CA GLU A 564 -22.86 3.52 25.30
C GLU A 564 -21.36 3.90 25.25
N ASN A 565 -20.59 3.51 26.25
CA ASN A 565 -19.14 3.83 26.32
C ASN A 565 -18.25 2.73 25.75
N THR A 566 -18.81 1.76 25.03
CA THR A 566 -18.03 0.64 24.47
C THR A 566 -17.56 0.95 23.06
N TRP A 567 -16.35 0.47 22.71
CA TRP A 567 -15.81 0.63 21.37
C TRP A 567 -16.74 0.05 20.29
N GLY A 568 -17.33 -1.12 20.55
CA GLY A 568 -18.26 -1.75 19.60
C GLY A 568 -19.50 -0.88 19.32
N HIS A 569 -19.97 -0.12 20.30
CA HIS A 569 -21.04 0.85 20.11
C HIS A 569 -20.60 2.01 19.23
N THR A 570 -19.45 2.62 19.51
CA THR A 570 -18.89 3.71 18.68
C THR A 570 -18.74 3.29 17.22
N LEU A 571 -18.23 2.08 16.96
CA LEU A 571 -18.13 1.54 15.61
C LEU A 571 -19.51 1.34 14.97
N LEU A 572 -20.47 0.75 15.68
CA LEU A 572 -21.83 0.54 15.16
C LEU A 572 -22.58 1.85 14.91
N LEU A 573 -22.32 2.92 15.68
CA LEU A 573 -22.90 4.24 15.40
C LEU A 573 -22.41 4.83 14.06
N ILE A 574 -21.17 4.52 13.68
CA ILE A 574 -20.56 4.93 12.41
C ILE A 574 -21.02 3.98 11.28
N PHE A 575 -21.04 2.68 11.56
CA PHE A 575 -21.28 1.61 10.59
C PHE A 575 -22.76 1.42 10.24
N SER A 576 -23.68 1.56 11.20
CA SER A 576 -25.11 1.26 11.02
C SER A 576 -26.00 2.46 11.40
N PRO A 577 -26.52 3.20 10.41
CA PRO A 577 -27.51 4.26 10.64
C PRO A 577 -28.76 3.76 11.37
N SER A 578 -29.21 2.52 11.07
CA SER A 578 -30.34 1.87 11.72
C SER A 578 -30.08 1.62 13.19
N TYR A 579 -28.89 1.14 13.55
CA TYR A 579 -28.48 0.97 14.95
C TYR A 579 -28.41 2.32 15.66
N LYS A 580 -27.81 3.35 15.03
CA LYS A 580 -27.73 4.71 15.58
C LYS A 580 -29.11 5.28 15.88
N LYS A 581 -30.05 5.14 14.93
CA LYS A 581 -31.44 5.57 15.10
C LYS A 581 -32.10 4.82 16.27
N MET A 582 -32.07 3.49 16.26
CA MET A 582 -32.63 2.66 17.34
C MET A 582 -32.04 3.05 18.70
N PHE A 583 -30.72 3.19 18.81
CA PHE A 583 -30.07 3.50 20.07
C PHE A 583 -30.47 4.88 20.62
N ASN A 584 -30.55 5.89 19.75
CA ASN A 584 -30.99 7.24 20.13
C ASN A 584 -32.46 7.25 20.57
N GLU A 585 -33.33 6.54 19.85
CA GLU A 585 -34.75 6.41 20.20
C GLU A 585 -34.95 5.66 21.52
N LEU A 586 -34.16 4.61 21.78
CA LEU A 586 -34.15 3.92 23.07
C LEU A 586 -33.70 4.84 24.20
N LYS A 587 -32.66 5.65 23.98
CA LYS A 587 -32.16 6.62 24.97
C LYS A 587 -33.19 7.71 25.25
N GLU A 588 -33.86 8.24 24.23
CA GLU A 588 -34.94 9.22 24.38
C GLU A 588 -36.11 8.63 25.16
N ALA A 589 -36.50 7.38 24.86
CA ALA A 589 -37.59 6.71 25.56
C ALA A 589 -37.34 6.53 27.06
N LEU A 590 -36.08 6.43 27.50
CA LEU A 590 -35.72 6.37 28.92
C LEU A 590 -35.84 7.71 29.66
N THR A 591 -35.95 8.83 28.94
CA THR A 591 -36.14 10.17 29.53
C THR A 591 -37.61 10.51 29.79
N GLU A 592 -38.53 9.69 29.31
CA GLU A 592 -39.97 9.88 29.49
C GLU A 592 -40.41 9.66 30.94
N LYS A 593 -41.23 10.58 31.45
CA LYS A 593 -41.76 10.51 32.83
C LYS A 593 -42.87 9.48 32.97
N ASP A 594 -43.62 9.23 31.90
CA ASP A 594 -44.71 8.26 31.88
C ASP A 594 -44.22 6.88 31.43
N THR A 595 -44.53 5.85 32.22
CA THR A 595 -44.03 4.48 32.01
C THR A 595 -44.64 3.83 30.77
N GLU A 596 -45.90 4.14 30.46
CA GLU A 596 -46.62 3.58 29.30
C GLU A 596 -46.13 4.22 27.99
N THR A 597 -45.89 5.52 28.01
CA THR A 597 -45.29 6.28 26.90
C THR A 597 -43.85 5.83 26.64
N SER A 598 -43.03 5.67 27.70
CA SER A 598 -41.67 5.11 27.59
C SER A 598 -41.69 3.72 26.95
N LEU A 599 -42.58 2.82 27.40
CA LEU A 599 -42.69 1.47 26.86
C LEU A 599 -43.12 1.46 25.39
N ASN A 600 -44.08 2.31 25.00
CA ASN A 600 -44.54 2.39 23.61
C ASN A 600 -43.45 2.93 22.69
N LYS A 601 -42.67 3.93 23.13
CA LYS A 601 -41.49 4.41 22.39
C LYS A 601 -40.41 3.33 22.26
N ILE A 602 -40.13 2.57 23.32
CA ILE A 602 -39.18 1.43 23.28
C ILE A 602 -39.64 0.36 22.28
N LYS A 603 -40.92 0.00 22.29
CA LYS A 603 -41.48 -0.98 21.35
C LYS A 603 -41.38 -0.49 19.92
N ALA A 604 -41.69 0.78 19.67
CA ALA A 604 -41.57 1.39 18.35
C ALA A 604 -40.11 1.41 17.87
N ALA A 605 -39.15 1.78 18.73
CA ALA A 605 -37.73 1.78 18.40
C ALA A 605 -37.19 0.39 18.03
N LEU A 606 -37.79 -0.66 18.59
CA LEU A 606 -37.45 -2.07 18.33
C LEU A 606 -38.34 -2.73 17.28
N ASP A 607 -39.24 -1.97 16.64
CA ASP A 607 -40.18 -2.45 15.61
C ASP A 607 -41.09 -3.58 16.11
N LEU A 608 -41.44 -3.55 17.41
CA LEU A 608 -42.34 -4.50 18.06
C LEU A 608 -43.77 -3.96 17.95
N THR A 609 -44.56 -4.43 16.98
CA THR A 609 -45.96 -4.00 16.81
C THR A 609 -46.82 -4.38 18.02
N ASN A 610 -47.80 -3.52 18.35
CA ASN A 610 -48.83 -3.77 19.37
C ASN A 610 -49.95 -4.70 18.88
N GLU A 611 -49.92 -5.14 17.62
CA GLU A 611 -50.80 -6.19 17.12
C GLU A 611 -50.24 -7.58 17.48
N PRO A 612 -51.10 -8.58 17.71
CA PRO A 612 -50.66 -9.95 17.89
C PRO A 612 -50.19 -10.50 16.53
N ALA A 613 -49.02 -10.04 16.06
CA ALA A 613 -48.27 -10.72 15.04
C ALA A 613 -48.06 -12.15 15.55
N ASN A 614 -48.70 -13.10 14.85
CA ASN A 614 -48.78 -14.50 15.24
C ASN A 614 -47.42 -14.95 15.76
N LYS A 615 -47.33 -15.32 17.05
CA LYS A 615 -46.11 -15.85 17.72
C LYS A 615 -45.36 -16.88 16.88
N LYS A 616 -46.04 -17.55 15.94
CA LYS A 616 -45.48 -18.48 14.94
C LYS A 616 -44.53 -17.85 13.93
N GLU A 617 -44.75 -16.62 13.47
CA GLU A 617 -43.96 -16.03 12.38
C GLU A 617 -42.63 -15.45 12.89
N ILE A 618 -42.69 -14.73 14.01
CA ILE A 618 -41.50 -14.29 14.76
C ILE A 618 -40.70 -15.51 15.24
N ALA A 619 -41.34 -16.52 15.86
CA ALA A 619 -40.63 -17.73 16.27
C ALA A 619 -40.02 -18.51 15.09
N LYS A 620 -40.61 -18.46 13.89
CA LYS A 620 -40.05 -19.12 12.69
C LYS A 620 -38.87 -18.36 12.10
N GLN A 621 -38.92 -17.02 12.09
CA GLN A 621 -37.79 -16.18 11.70
C GLN A 621 -36.62 -16.30 12.70
N PHE A 622 -36.91 -16.33 14.00
CA PHE A 622 -35.91 -16.53 15.05
C PHE A 622 -35.39 -17.96 15.13
N LYS A 623 -36.20 -18.98 14.81
CA LYS A 623 -35.73 -20.37 14.69
C LYS A 623 -34.76 -20.53 13.51
N GLY A 624 -35.06 -19.92 12.36
CA GLY A 624 -34.14 -19.91 11.22
C GLY A 624 -32.83 -19.17 11.50
N LEU A 625 -32.88 -18.06 12.26
CA LEU A 625 -31.68 -17.35 12.72
C LEU A 625 -30.88 -18.14 13.78
N LYS A 626 -31.56 -18.85 14.69
CA LYS A 626 -30.93 -19.69 15.73
C LYS A 626 -30.32 -20.97 15.16
N GLU A 627 -30.93 -21.56 14.13
CA GLU A 627 -30.38 -22.71 13.40
C GLU A 627 -29.14 -22.29 12.59
N ARG A 628 -29.18 -21.16 11.87
CA ARG A 628 -28.00 -20.61 11.18
C ARG A 628 -26.87 -20.22 12.15
N ALA A 629 -27.20 -19.58 13.28
CA ALA A 629 -26.22 -19.22 14.30
C ALA A 629 -25.58 -20.44 14.98
N LYS A 630 -26.30 -21.57 15.09
CA LYS A 630 -25.74 -22.85 15.56
C LYS A 630 -24.83 -23.49 14.52
N GLU A 631 -25.24 -23.49 13.26
CA GLU A 631 -24.39 -23.99 12.15
C GLU A 631 -23.08 -23.20 12.03
N THR A 632 -23.07 -21.90 12.35
CA THR A 632 -21.85 -21.07 12.33
C THR A 632 -20.99 -21.20 13.60
N LEU A 633 -21.53 -21.77 14.68
CA LEU A 633 -20.83 -21.96 15.97
C LEU A 633 -20.32 -23.39 16.19
N ASP A 634 -20.82 -24.36 15.41
CA ASP A 634 -20.41 -25.77 15.50
C ASP A 634 -19.19 -26.10 14.60
N GLU A 635 -18.73 -25.19 13.74
CA GLU A 635 -17.45 -25.32 13.02
C GLU A 635 -16.34 -24.48 13.69
N GLU A 636 -15.62 -25.17 14.59
CA GLU A 636 -14.32 -24.85 15.20
C GLU A 636 -14.22 -23.95 16.46
N ASN A 637 -13.89 -24.65 17.56
CA ASN A 637 -13.19 -24.21 18.78
C ASN A 637 -13.99 -23.71 20.00
N LEU A 638 -14.91 -24.55 20.47
CA LEU A 638 -15.22 -24.67 21.91
C LEU A 638 -14.09 -25.45 22.63
N GLY A 639 -12.98 -24.76 22.88
CA GLY A 639 -11.88 -25.30 23.67
C GLY A 639 -11.11 -24.18 24.36
N LYS A 640 -11.46 -23.93 25.63
CA LYS A 640 -10.87 -22.95 26.58
C LYS A 640 -11.55 -21.58 26.65
N MET A 641 -12.75 -21.53 27.24
CA MET A 641 -13.13 -20.37 28.07
C MET A 641 -12.64 -20.63 29.51
N PRO A 642 -11.96 -19.68 30.16
CA PRO A 642 -11.67 -19.78 31.59
C PRO A 642 -12.96 -19.57 32.38
N VAL A 643 -13.33 -20.59 33.15
CA VAL A 643 -14.34 -20.49 34.21
C VAL A 643 -13.71 -19.65 35.32
N PHE A 644 -14.20 -18.42 35.51
CA PHE A 644 -13.92 -17.71 36.75
C PHE A 644 -14.75 -18.36 37.86
N GLU A 645 -14.07 -19.18 38.67
CA GLU A 645 -14.60 -19.61 39.96
C GLU A 645 -14.88 -18.38 40.84
N LYS A 646 -16.07 -18.42 41.45
CA LYS A 646 -16.57 -17.38 42.32
C LYS A 646 -15.92 -17.61 43.69
N ASN A 647 -14.87 -16.85 44.00
CA ASN A 647 -14.29 -16.87 45.35
C ASN A 647 -15.33 -16.41 46.38
N ARG A 648 -15.50 -17.25 47.41
CA ARG A 648 -15.96 -16.88 48.74
C ARG A 648 -14.77 -16.94 49.68
#